data_AF-A0A3M1ZWN9-F1
#
_entry.id   AF-A0A3M1ZWN9-F1
#
_cell.length_a   1.000
_cell.length_b   1.000
_cell.length_c   1.000
_cell.angle_alpha   90.00
_cell.angle_beta   90.00
_cell.angle_gamma   90.00
#
_symmetry.space_group_name_H-M   'P 1'
#
loop_
_entity.id
_entity.type
_entity.pdbx_description
1 polymer ?
#
loop_
_entity_poly.entity_id
_entity_poly.type
_entity_poly.pdbx_seq_one_letter_code
_entity_poly.pdbx_strand_id
1 'polypeptide(L)'
;MVSAQPQKHIPNNSLTLFLFFILLTLLASCTPPNRPTFIDDSGNPIATETLRLLCFSTETDTTPTADINITTDTNGKPVDPLPETCNFVAAMRPIHTQPSAYPDHDGPAFTVYETSWTPGQNERQSTSDKVIIHQDTTIVLFDVVVSLAWTPNPDSNYLTQLETGFREASNYLANLTEGQMAFGTVTVHTGGEKWLNADIRVLAANDLRPSAFVGGIAPVPTSYVSPVNNFKYEYTPAAIFLGRYWNGDNANDAATGSWDQPDAYRTLVHEWGHYALFLYDEYRLDTSGNLTYCTCDDLPAGVCTPPNLQASAMAFHYEAQELWHPVVHNTPPACKQTQQWLAHGKSDWEALDSWYQILGLPIDPIQMVSTLSPSLNNSLLLNLFAYQAISGGAAASTTDVTVNVDVPVATGETAVVHVYTLKNNTNRIPEQILYEGTVIVPDTAVSPPTITLLGISPTDTIHFMADHYNSTGGKRSFMSTPSPANGDTIPLTPTPFLANLDVTYQVTGSDITSLTIYLTQTNTTTPPLAHLCQPDANIGCNEPTWQTTMTLDTEGRWTATFTPRPGTTSFPRYLILRVVSEDGEFIRWVMDGGGVGPAHDRADAPLRDGNLMVDAQILPDTLDCNRVMLMPAANGNALTLLDGFAPVAVPMDVDVVMANGANCTSEEAGTREIPAPVSFSLAYNLSDLSEVGIRSSLLSILQWQQSALLIEGGWIPIGAIELAKEVVGAEQQEIRPSPGIRIAPTTPLQTDGIFILTTSEQ
;
A
#
# COMPACT_ATOMS: atom_id res chain seq x y z
N MET A 1 -35.08 61.46 66.47
CA MET A 1 -36.54 61.47 66.70
C MET A 1 -37.02 60.04 66.62
N VAL A 2 -37.50 59.53 67.75
CA VAL A 2 -38.16 58.22 67.88
C VAL A 2 -39.59 58.37 67.38
N SER A 3 -40.08 57.43 66.55
CA SER A 3 -41.43 56.89 66.72
C SER A 3 -41.58 55.62 65.88
N ALA A 4 -41.77 54.52 66.60
CA ALA A 4 -42.06 53.18 66.09
C ALA A 4 -43.57 52.94 66.02
N GLN A 5 -44.02 51.97 65.21
CA GLN A 5 -45.25 51.19 65.41
C GLN A 5 -45.17 49.84 64.65
N PRO A 6 -45.93 48.80 65.06
CA PRO A 6 -45.35 47.50 65.44
C PRO A 6 -45.51 46.37 64.41
N GLN A 7 -44.57 45.42 64.47
CA GLN A 7 -44.64 44.12 63.81
C GLN A 7 -45.66 43.20 64.49
N LYS A 8 -46.48 42.55 63.65
CA LYS A 8 -47.40 41.48 64.01
C LYS A 8 -46.62 40.16 63.89
N HIS A 9 -46.41 39.47 65.01
CA HIS A 9 -45.79 38.14 65.02
C HIS A 9 -46.68 37.12 64.29
N ILE A 10 -46.17 36.57 63.19
CA ILE A 10 -46.65 35.32 62.60
C ILE A 10 -45.81 34.18 63.22
N PRO A 11 -46.42 33.11 63.75
CA PRO A 11 -45.67 32.02 64.38
C PRO A 11 -44.83 31.24 63.35
N ASN A 12 -43.53 31.15 63.61
CA ASN A 12 -42.45 30.56 62.81
C ASN A 12 -42.51 29.03 62.60
N ASN A 13 -43.65 28.36 62.83
CA ASN A 13 -43.70 26.90 62.86
C ASN A 13 -44.20 26.24 61.56
N SER A 14 -44.67 27.01 60.57
CA SER A 14 -45.13 26.44 59.29
C SER A 14 -44.11 26.54 58.14
N LEU A 15 -43.10 27.41 58.23
CA LEU A 15 -42.09 27.56 57.18
C LEU A 15 -40.99 26.50 57.27
N THR A 16 -40.65 26.06 58.49
CA THR A 16 -39.63 25.04 58.73
C THR A 16 -40.10 23.66 58.27
N LEU A 17 -41.39 23.32 58.39
CA LEU A 17 -41.91 22.04 57.93
C LEU A 17 -42.02 21.96 56.39
N PHE A 18 -42.28 23.09 55.73
CA PHE A 18 -42.37 23.17 54.27
C PHE A 18 -40.97 23.15 53.61
N LEU A 19 -39.98 23.83 54.20
CA LEU A 19 -38.57 23.68 53.76
C LEU A 19 -38.02 22.29 54.06
N PHE A 20 -38.40 21.65 55.16
CA PHE A 20 -37.97 20.28 55.45
C PHE A 20 -38.57 19.29 54.45
N PHE A 21 -39.84 19.45 54.04
CA PHE A 21 -40.45 18.60 53.01
C PHE A 21 -39.86 18.82 51.60
N ILE A 22 -39.49 20.05 51.24
CA ILE A 22 -38.81 20.34 49.96
C ILE A 22 -37.38 19.80 49.98
N LEU A 23 -36.65 19.92 51.09
CA LEU A 23 -35.30 19.37 51.23
C LEU A 23 -35.31 17.83 51.31
N LEU A 24 -36.34 17.22 51.90
CA LEU A 24 -36.49 15.76 51.97
C LEU A 24 -36.98 15.15 50.64
N THR A 25 -37.71 15.90 49.81
CA THR A 25 -38.06 15.47 48.44
C THR A 25 -36.89 15.67 47.45
N LEU A 26 -36.03 16.67 47.65
CA LEU A 26 -34.79 16.85 46.87
C LEU A 26 -33.68 15.84 47.23
N LEU A 27 -33.71 15.24 48.43
CA LEU A 27 -32.77 14.19 48.85
C LEU A 27 -33.27 12.76 48.54
N ALA A 28 -34.52 12.58 48.08
CA ALA A 28 -35.14 11.27 47.86
C ALA A 28 -35.02 10.74 46.42
N SER A 29 -34.31 11.43 45.53
CA SER A 29 -34.10 10.99 44.14
C SER A 29 -32.62 10.90 43.77
N CYS A 30 -31.75 10.52 44.71
CA CYS A 30 -30.46 9.92 44.33
C CYS A 30 -30.76 8.50 43.85
N THR A 31 -31.06 8.35 42.57
CA THR A 31 -30.95 7.06 41.90
C THR A 31 -29.54 6.53 42.18
N PRO A 32 -29.41 5.29 42.68
CA PRO A 32 -28.10 4.73 42.97
C PRO A 32 -27.21 4.82 41.72
N PRO A 33 -25.91 5.13 41.87
CA PRO A 33 -25.02 5.28 40.73
C PRO A 33 -25.05 4.02 39.86
N ASN A 34 -25.19 4.22 38.55
CA ASN A 34 -25.26 3.14 37.58
C ASN A 34 -23.95 2.35 37.58
N ARG A 35 -23.99 1.12 38.09
CA ARG A 35 -22.84 0.23 38.30
C ARG A 35 -23.24 -1.22 37.98
N PRO A 36 -23.40 -1.56 36.69
CA PRO A 36 -23.65 -2.94 36.29
C PRO A 36 -22.51 -3.85 36.74
N THR A 37 -22.80 -5.14 36.84
CA THR A 37 -21.76 -6.15 37.09
C THR A 37 -21.37 -6.81 35.76
N PHE A 38 -20.10 -6.70 35.38
CA PHE A 38 -19.56 -7.36 34.20
C PHE A 38 -19.14 -8.79 34.55
N ILE A 39 -19.64 -9.75 33.78
CA ILE A 39 -19.42 -11.18 34.00
C ILE A 39 -19.07 -11.91 32.70
N ASP A 40 -18.38 -13.04 32.81
CA ASP A 40 -18.19 -13.99 31.70
C ASP A 40 -19.41 -14.91 31.50
N ASP A 41 -19.37 -15.78 30.50
CA ASP A 41 -20.41 -16.79 30.21
C ASP A 41 -20.69 -17.75 31.37
N SER A 42 -19.69 -17.98 32.22
CA SER A 42 -19.81 -18.82 33.41
C SER A 42 -20.44 -18.08 34.60
N GLY A 43 -20.73 -16.78 34.45
CA GLY A 43 -21.26 -15.91 35.48
C GLY A 43 -20.21 -15.44 36.49
N ASN A 44 -18.92 -15.66 36.23
CA ASN A 44 -17.84 -15.16 37.06
C ASN A 44 -17.64 -13.66 36.80
N PRO A 45 -17.38 -12.86 37.84
CA PRO A 45 -17.05 -11.46 37.65
C PRO A 45 -15.75 -11.26 36.86
N ILE A 46 -15.78 -10.34 35.89
CA ILE A 46 -14.59 -9.87 35.19
C ILE A 46 -13.88 -8.87 36.11
N ALA A 47 -13.05 -9.39 37.01
CA ALA A 47 -12.53 -8.68 38.17
C ALA A 47 -11.18 -8.02 37.89
N THR A 48 -11.03 -6.74 38.29
CA THR A 48 -9.76 -6.00 38.20
C THR A 48 -9.18 -5.86 36.78
N GLU A 49 -10.06 -5.81 35.77
CA GLU A 49 -9.67 -5.68 34.36
C GLU A 49 -10.10 -4.33 33.79
N THR A 50 -9.45 -3.92 32.70
CA THR A 50 -9.84 -2.75 31.91
C THR A 50 -10.81 -3.18 30.82
N LEU A 51 -11.96 -2.51 30.74
CA LEU A 51 -12.97 -2.73 29.70
C LEU A 51 -13.14 -1.46 28.88
N ARG A 52 -13.33 -1.60 27.55
CA ARG A 52 -13.78 -0.51 26.68
C ARG A 52 -15.29 -0.62 26.50
N LEU A 53 -16.02 0.47 26.69
CA LEU A 53 -17.48 0.50 26.62
C LEU A 53 -17.95 1.54 25.61
N LEU A 54 -18.84 1.13 24.71
CA LEU A 54 -19.69 2.04 23.95
C LEU A 54 -21.01 2.24 24.71
N CYS A 55 -21.27 3.45 25.17
CA CYS A 55 -22.44 3.82 25.98
C CYS A 55 -23.58 4.39 25.12
N PHE A 56 -24.79 3.86 25.28
CA PHE A 56 -25.99 4.32 24.56
C PHE A 56 -27.10 4.73 25.53
N SER A 57 -27.91 5.72 25.13
CA SER A 57 -29.05 6.18 25.95
C SER A 57 -30.28 5.32 25.76
N THR A 58 -30.48 4.76 24.57
CA THR A 58 -31.54 3.81 24.24
C THR A 58 -31.00 2.59 23.51
N GLU A 59 -31.74 1.49 23.55
CA GLU A 59 -31.42 0.26 22.83
C GLU A 59 -31.34 0.45 21.31
N THR A 60 -31.99 1.48 20.76
CA THR A 60 -32.09 1.74 19.31
C THR A 60 -31.11 2.78 18.78
N ASP A 61 -30.32 3.42 19.64
CA ASP A 61 -29.40 4.49 19.23
C ASP A 61 -28.30 3.97 18.30
N THR A 62 -28.12 4.50 17.10
CA THR A 62 -27.07 4.00 16.18
C THR A 62 -25.66 4.50 16.52
N THR A 63 -25.56 5.54 17.35
CA THR A 63 -24.31 6.21 17.73
C THR A 63 -24.18 6.24 19.26
N PRO A 64 -23.03 5.88 19.83
CA PRO A 64 -22.83 5.94 21.26
C PRO A 64 -22.77 7.38 21.74
N THR A 65 -23.30 7.60 22.94
CA THR A 65 -23.15 8.84 23.70
C THR A 65 -21.75 9.02 24.30
N ALA A 66 -21.01 7.92 24.46
CA ALA A 66 -19.61 7.93 24.90
C ALA A 66 -18.90 6.63 24.50
N ASP A 67 -17.59 6.73 24.25
CA ASP A 67 -16.64 5.60 24.15
C ASP A 67 -15.62 5.78 25.28
N ILE A 68 -15.62 4.86 26.26
CA ILE A 68 -14.85 5.02 27.51
C ILE A 68 -14.11 3.75 27.89
N ASN A 69 -12.93 3.92 28.48
CA ASN A 69 -12.22 2.86 29.19
C ASN A 69 -12.55 2.93 30.68
N ILE A 70 -12.97 1.81 31.26
CA ILE A 70 -13.25 1.67 32.70
C ILE A 70 -12.35 0.59 33.30
N THR A 71 -12.20 0.60 34.62
CA THR A 71 -11.62 -0.53 35.37
C THR A 71 -12.68 -1.13 36.29
N THR A 72 -12.73 -2.45 36.39
CA THR A 72 -13.63 -3.15 37.31
C THR A 72 -12.99 -3.43 38.67
N ASP A 73 -13.80 -3.53 39.72
CA ASP A 73 -13.39 -3.99 41.05
C ASP A 73 -13.33 -5.53 41.12
N THR A 74 -13.07 -6.07 42.31
CA THR A 74 -13.00 -7.54 42.51
C THR A 74 -14.34 -8.26 42.29
N ASN A 75 -15.45 -7.53 42.23
CA ASN A 75 -16.78 -8.06 41.97
C ASN A 75 -17.24 -7.77 40.54
N GLY A 76 -16.37 -7.31 39.65
CA GLY A 76 -16.71 -6.98 38.26
C GLY A 76 -17.53 -5.71 38.10
N LYS A 77 -17.60 -4.84 39.11
CA LYS A 77 -18.31 -3.54 39.00
C LYS A 77 -17.35 -2.43 38.60
N PRO A 78 -17.77 -1.43 37.80
CA PRO A 78 -16.96 -0.25 37.56
C PRO A 78 -16.48 0.40 38.86
N VAL A 79 -15.18 0.69 38.94
CA VAL A 79 -14.58 1.44 40.06
C VAL A 79 -15.25 2.82 40.16
N ASP A 80 -15.32 3.51 39.03
CA ASP A 80 -16.05 4.76 38.84
C ASP A 80 -17.45 4.52 38.23
N PRO A 81 -18.47 5.28 38.63
CA PRO A 81 -19.82 5.10 38.06
C PRO A 81 -19.84 5.42 36.56
N LEU A 82 -20.68 4.70 35.81
CA LEU A 82 -20.89 4.99 34.39
C LEU A 82 -21.60 6.35 34.21
N PRO A 83 -21.42 7.04 33.06
CA PRO A 83 -22.19 8.24 32.74
C PRO A 83 -23.71 8.01 32.86
N GLU A 84 -24.45 9.02 33.32
CA GLU A 84 -25.92 8.92 33.49
C GLU A 84 -26.66 8.61 32.17
N THR A 85 -26.05 8.91 31.03
CA THR A 85 -26.57 8.61 29.68
C THR A 85 -26.30 7.18 29.21
N CYS A 86 -25.55 6.39 29.98
CA CYS A 86 -25.10 5.04 29.62
C CYS A 86 -26.10 3.96 30.10
N ASN A 87 -27.32 3.97 29.57
CA ASN A 87 -28.38 3.02 29.94
C ASN A 87 -28.21 1.65 29.28
N PHE A 88 -27.51 1.62 28.15
CA PHE A 88 -27.16 0.43 27.40
C PHE A 88 -25.68 0.47 27.03
N VAL A 89 -25.04 -0.69 26.93
CA VAL A 89 -23.62 -0.81 26.57
C VAL A 89 -23.38 -1.91 25.54
N ALA A 90 -22.37 -1.66 24.71
CA ALA A 90 -21.59 -2.71 24.08
C ALA A 90 -20.21 -2.72 24.75
N ALA A 91 -19.87 -3.81 25.42
CA ALA A 91 -18.67 -3.93 26.24
C ALA A 91 -17.63 -4.82 25.55
N MET A 92 -16.37 -4.42 25.65
CA MET A 92 -15.22 -5.12 25.08
C MET A 92 -14.17 -5.35 26.16
N ARG A 93 -13.62 -6.56 26.19
CA ARG A 93 -12.53 -6.97 27.06
C ARG A 93 -11.31 -7.35 26.23
N PRO A 94 -10.20 -6.60 26.29
CA PRO A 94 -9.01 -6.93 25.51
C PRO A 94 -8.40 -8.24 26.04
N ILE A 95 -8.21 -9.22 25.15
CA ILE A 95 -7.63 -10.52 25.49
C ILE A 95 -6.26 -10.75 24.86
N HIS A 96 -5.93 -10.00 23.80
CA HIS A 96 -4.63 -10.03 23.16
C HIS A 96 -4.34 -8.71 22.47
N THR A 97 -3.10 -8.25 22.53
CA THR A 97 -2.62 -7.07 21.82
C THR A 97 -1.32 -7.43 21.11
N GLN A 98 -1.34 -7.32 19.79
CA GLN A 98 -0.19 -7.60 18.94
C GLN A 98 0.63 -6.31 18.77
N PRO A 99 1.88 -6.24 19.22
CA PRO A 99 2.75 -5.11 18.88
C PRO A 99 2.98 -5.05 17.36
N SER A 100 3.14 -3.82 16.84
CA SER A 100 3.57 -3.62 15.46
C SER A 100 5.04 -4.00 15.26
N ALA A 101 5.39 -4.35 14.03
CA ALA A 101 6.78 -4.54 13.61
C ALA A 101 7.61 -3.23 13.65
N TYR A 102 6.92 -2.09 13.67
CA TYR A 102 7.53 -0.77 13.61
C TYR A 102 7.73 -0.19 15.02
N PRO A 103 8.98 0.10 15.45
CA PRO A 103 9.26 0.56 16.81
C PRO A 103 8.55 1.85 17.21
N ASP A 104 8.29 2.73 16.24
CA ASP A 104 7.58 4.00 16.45
C ASP A 104 6.17 3.97 15.85
N HIS A 105 5.53 2.80 15.80
CA HIS A 105 4.10 2.67 15.49
C HIS A 105 3.28 3.31 16.61
N ASP A 106 2.35 4.21 16.31
CA ASP A 106 1.58 4.98 17.33
C ASP A 106 0.51 4.13 18.05
N GLY A 107 0.77 2.84 18.26
CA GLY A 107 -0.13 1.87 18.85
C GLY A 107 0.34 0.43 18.62
N PRO A 108 -0.45 -0.57 19.07
CA PRO A 108 -0.30 -1.94 18.59
C PRO A 108 -0.63 -2.05 17.09
N ALA A 109 -0.33 -3.18 16.44
CA ALA A 109 -0.87 -3.46 15.11
C ALA A 109 -2.37 -3.78 15.18
N PHE A 110 -2.77 -4.56 16.19
CA PHE A 110 -4.17 -4.83 16.48
C PHE A 110 -4.39 -5.27 17.93
N THR A 111 -5.65 -5.20 18.35
CA THR A 111 -6.11 -5.78 19.61
C THR A 111 -7.31 -6.70 19.35
N VAL A 112 -7.29 -7.87 19.97
CA VAL A 112 -8.41 -8.80 20.01
C VAL A 112 -9.23 -8.56 21.27
N TYR A 113 -10.53 -8.41 21.12
CA TYR A 113 -11.47 -8.22 22.22
C TYR A 113 -12.48 -9.35 22.25
N GLU A 114 -12.84 -9.80 23.44
CA GLU A 114 -14.12 -10.47 23.67
C GLU A 114 -15.22 -9.42 23.82
N THR A 115 -16.42 -9.73 23.35
CA THR A 115 -17.52 -8.76 23.22
C THR A 115 -18.78 -9.17 23.96
N SER A 116 -19.59 -8.19 24.34
CA SER A 116 -20.94 -8.41 24.90
C SER A 116 -22.03 -8.55 23.83
N TRP A 117 -21.65 -8.64 22.56
CA TRP A 117 -22.55 -8.73 21.42
C TRP A 117 -21.95 -9.69 20.39
N THR A 118 -22.81 -10.29 19.59
CA THR A 118 -22.39 -11.17 18.49
C THR A 118 -21.87 -10.32 17.32
N PRO A 119 -20.68 -10.60 16.75
CA PRO A 119 -20.20 -10.03 15.50
C PRO A 119 -21.30 -9.95 14.43
N GLY A 120 -21.35 -8.80 13.73
CA GLY A 120 -22.38 -8.51 12.73
C GLY A 120 -23.77 -8.14 13.29
N GLN A 121 -23.99 -8.26 14.60
CA GLN A 121 -25.23 -7.83 15.26
C GLN A 121 -25.06 -6.49 15.98
N ASN A 122 -26.19 -5.80 16.22
CA ASN A 122 -26.23 -4.50 16.89
C ASN A 122 -26.79 -4.57 18.31
N GLU A 123 -26.66 -5.74 18.94
CA GLU A 123 -27.19 -5.98 20.28
C GLU A 123 -26.43 -5.15 21.33
N ARG A 124 -27.17 -4.48 22.21
CA ARG A 124 -26.61 -3.82 23.40
C ARG A 124 -27.28 -4.38 24.63
N GLN A 125 -26.54 -4.45 25.72
CA GLN A 125 -27.07 -4.94 26.99
C GLN A 125 -27.42 -3.76 27.90
N SER A 126 -28.54 -3.87 28.62
CA SER A 126 -28.93 -2.86 29.61
C SER A 126 -27.93 -2.83 30.77
N THR A 127 -27.60 -1.62 31.25
CA THR A 127 -26.72 -1.44 32.41
C THR A 127 -27.43 -1.57 33.77
N SER A 128 -28.73 -1.90 33.76
CA SER A 128 -29.53 -1.99 34.99
C SER A 128 -29.12 -3.12 35.94
N ASP A 129 -28.54 -4.21 35.41
CA ASP A 129 -28.16 -5.39 36.20
C ASP A 129 -26.75 -5.91 35.89
N LYS A 130 -26.65 -6.83 34.92
CA LYS A 130 -25.43 -7.53 34.53
C LYS A 130 -25.17 -7.34 33.04
N VAL A 131 -23.90 -7.23 32.69
CA VAL A 131 -23.44 -7.22 31.31
C VAL A 131 -22.57 -8.45 31.12
N ILE A 132 -22.96 -9.32 30.20
CA ILE A 132 -22.23 -10.56 29.90
C ILE A 132 -21.28 -10.26 28.75
N ILE A 133 -19.99 -10.56 28.93
CA ILE A 133 -18.99 -10.56 27.86
C ILE A 133 -18.73 -12.02 27.50
N HIS A 134 -18.94 -12.35 26.23
CA HIS A 134 -18.88 -13.72 25.72
C HIS A 134 -17.45 -14.05 25.29
N GLN A 135 -16.90 -15.15 25.81
CA GLN A 135 -15.54 -15.61 25.54
C GLN A 135 -15.38 -16.22 24.14
N ASP A 136 -16.49 -16.64 23.54
CA ASP A 136 -16.58 -17.19 22.20
C ASP A 136 -17.02 -16.16 21.15
N THR A 137 -17.23 -14.90 21.51
CA THR A 137 -17.47 -13.83 20.51
C THR A 137 -16.37 -12.81 20.57
N THR A 138 -15.53 -12.80 19.53
CA THR A 138 -14.36 -11.95 19.46
C THR A 138 -14.43 -10.98 18.28
N ILE A 139 -13.77 -9.84 18.43
CA ILE A 139 -13.49 -8.90 17.35
C ILE A 139 -12.01 -8.55 17.32
N VAL A 140 -11.49 -8.22 16.15
CA VAL A 140 -10.13 -7.72 15.92
C VAL A 140 -10.22 -6.27 15.46
N LEU A 141 -9.60 -5.36 16.20
CA LEU A 141 -9.46 -3.96 15.78
C LEU A 141 -8.01 -3.68 15.41
N PHE A 142 -7.80 -3.26 14.16
CA PHE A 142 -6.51 -2.84 13.67
C PHE A 142 -6.28 -1.36 13.96
N ASP A 143 -5.13 -1.03 14.53
CA ASP A 143 -4.68 0.36 14.60
C ASP A 143 -3.74 0.59 13.41
N VAL A 144 -4.05 1.59 12.59
CA VAL A 144 -3.42 1.82 11.28
C VAL A 144 -2.64 3.12 11.33
N VAL A 145 -1.35 3.07 10.99
CA VAL A 145 -0.50 4.24 10.78
C VAL A 145 -0.30 4.46 9.28
N VAL A 146 -0.64 5.65 8.82
CA VAL A 146 -0.51 6.08 7.42
C VAL A 146 0.50 7.20 7.34
N SER A 147 1.39 7.18 6.36
CA SER A 147 2.31 8.28 6.06
C SER A 147 2.12 8.78 4.63
N LEU A 148 1.75 10.06 4.48
CA LEU A 148 1.72 10.75 3.20
C LEU A 148 3.10 11.33 2.91
N ALA A 149 3.66 11.06 1.74
CA ALA A 149 4.98 11.56 1.34
C ALA A 149 5.05 13.11 1.29
N TRP A 150 3.90 13.78 1.17
CA TRP A 150 3.78 15.24 1.10
C TRP A 150 2.85 15.78 2.20
N THR A 151 2.87 17.09 2.40
CA THR A 151 1.87 17.79 3.21
C THR A 151 0.76 18.29 2.29
N PRO A 152 -0.48 17.75 2.38
CA PRO A 152 -1.59 18.20 1.53
C PRO A 152 -1.85 19.70 1.67
N ASN A 153 -2.24 20.33 0.55
CA ASN A 153 -2.69 21.72 0.56
C ASN A 153 -3.81 21.90 1.60
N PRO A 154 -3.73 22.87 2.54
CA PRO A 154 -4.76 23.13 3.54
C PRO A 154 -6.16 23.41 2.96
N ASP A 155 -6.23 23.92 1.72
CA ASP A 155 -7.49 24.18 1.00
C ASP A 155 -8.01 22.96 0.24
N SER A 156 -7.26 21.86 0.19
CA SER A 156 -7.70 20.60 -0.44
C SER A 156 -8.65 19.82 0.48
N ASN A 157 -9.50 18.98 -0.11
CA ASN A 157 -10.34 18.04 0.61
C ASN A 157 -9.66 16.68 0.86
N TYR A 158 -8.37 16.54 0.54
CA TYR A 158 -7.68 15.24 0.50
C TYR A 158 -7.77 14.48 1.84
N LEU A 159 -7.48 15.14 2.97
CA LEU A 159 -7.54 14.49 4.28
C LEU A 159 -8.97 14.12 4.70
N THR A 160 -9.98 14.87 4.24
CA THR A 160 -11.40 14.53 4.47
C THR A 160 -11.84 13.35 3.61
N GLN A 161 -11.37 13.30 2.36
CA GLN A 161 -11.59 12.15 1.47
C GLN A 161 -10.92 10.90 2.04
N LEU A 162 -9.71 11.04 2.58
CA LEU A 162 -8.98 9.95 3.20
C LEU A 162 -9.67 9.46 4.49
N GLU A 163 -10.14 10.37 5.36
CA GLU A 163 -10.94 10.00 6.53
C GLU A 163 -12.19 9.21 6.13
N THR A 164 -12.93 9.71 5.13
CA THR A 164 -14.15 9.06 4.63
C THR A 164 -13.81 7.70 4.02
N GLY A 165 -12.76 7.63 3.20
CA GLY A 165 -12.26 6.41 2.60
C GLY A 165 -11.89 5.34 3.61
N PHE A 166 -11.15 5.68 4.67
CA PHE A 166 -10.81 4.74 5.73
C PHE A 166 -12.03 4.30 6.56
N ARG A 167 -13.02 5.18 6.75
CA ARG A 167 -14.28 4.82 7.40
C ARG A 167 -15.05 3.80 6.57
N GLU A 168 -15.16 4.01 5.26
CA GLU A 168 -15.82 3.07 4.33
C GLU A 168 -15.01 1.79 4.16
N ALA A 169 -13.68 1.86 4.16
CA ALA A 169 -12.80 0.68 4.17
C ALA A 169 -13.00 -0.15 5.45
N SER A 170 -13.09 0.49 6.62
CA SER A 170 -13.39 -0.19 7.89
C SER A 170 -14.76 -0.89 7.84
N ASN A 171 -15.77 -0.21 7.28
CA ASN A 171 -17.10 -0.79 7.06
C ASN A 171 -17.06 -1.98 6.10
N TYR A 172 -16.32 -1.86 5.00
CA TYR A 172 -16.19 -2.91 4.02
C TYR A 172 -15.43 -4.12 4.57
N LEU A 173 -14.33 -3.92 5.30
CA LEU A 173 -13.62 -5.00 6.01
C LEU A 173 -14.51 -5.70 7.03
N ALA A 174 -15.32 -4.94 7.79
CA ALA A 174 -16.30 -5.51 8.69
C ALA A 174 -17.31 -6.36 7.92
N ASN A 175 -17.79 -5.91 6.76
CA ASN A 175 -18.68 -6.70 5.93
C ASN A 175 -18.03 -8.02 5.48
N LEU A 176 -16.84 -7.96 4.89
CA LEU A 176 -16.10 -9.12 4.39
C LEU A 176 -15.81 -10.18 5.46
N THR A 177 -15.75 -9.76 6.73
CA THR A 177 -15.42 -10.60 7.89
C THR A 177 -16.60 -10.84 8.82
N GLU A 178 -17.84 -10.58 8.36
CA GLU A 178 -19.07 -10.78 9.15
C GLU A 178 -19.04 -10.08 10.52
N GLY A 179 -18.38 -8.92 10.56
CA GLY A 179 -18.28 -8.06 11.72
C GLY A 179 -17.27 -8.56 12.75
N GLN A 180 -16.32 -9.41 12.35
CA GLN A 180 -15.24 -9.89 13.22
C GLN A 180 -14.00 -9.01 13.15
N MET A 181 -13.82 -8.20 12.11
CA MET A 181 -12.66 -7.32 11.96
C MET A 181 -13.04 -5.91 11.51
N ALA A 182 -12.31 -4.89 11.96
CA ALA A 182 -12.46 -3.51 11.49
C ALA A 182 -11.19 -2.70 11.74
N PHE A 183 -11.11 -1.51 11.12
CA PHE A 183 -10.14 -0.50 11.53
C PHE A 183 -10.64 0.23 12.79
N GLY A 184 -9.79 0.24 13.81
CA GLY A 184 -9.94 1.03 15.03
C GLY A 184 -9.40 2.44 14.82
N THR A 185 -8.22 2.73 15.38
CA THR A 185 -7.60 4.05 15.23
C THR A 185 -6.79 4.13 13.95
N VAL A 186 -7.11 5.09 13.08
CA VAL A 186 -6.30 5.44 11.91
C VAL A 186 -5.59 6.76 12.19
N THR A 187 -4.26 6.72 12.24
CA THR A 187 -3.41 7.89 12.44
C THR A 187 -2.68 8.23 11.14
N VAL A 188 -2.97 9.39 10.57
CA VAL A 188 -2.37 9.87 9.32
C VAL A 188 -1.31 10.93 9.61
N HIS A 189 -0.07 10.62 9.26
CA HIS A 189 1.06 11.55 9.27
C HIS A 189 1.28 12.14 7.87
N THR A 190 1.72 13.39 7.81
CA THR A 190 1.96 14.09 6.55
C THR A 190 3.40 14.56 6.42
N GLY A 191 3.81 14.93 5.20
CA GLY A 191 5.16 15.44 4.91
C GLY A 191 6.25 14.38 5.09
N GLY A 192 5.92 13.10 5.00
CA GLY A 192 6.85 11.99 5.19
C GLY A 192 7.13 11.65 6.65
N GLU A 193 6.42 12.23 7.62
CA GLU A 193 6.56 11.81 9.02
C GLU A 193 6.13 10.35 9.19
N LYS A 194 6.87 9.61 10.03
CA LYS A 194 6.67 8.17 10.29
C LYS A 194 6.74 7.26 9.06
N TRP A 195 7.32 7.70 7.93
CA TRP A 195 7.34 6.93 6.69
C TRP A 195 7.81 5.49 6.89
N LEU A 196 8.96 5.27 7.55
CA LEU A 196 9.48 3.92 7.80
C LEU A 196 8.71 3.11 8.85
N ASN A 197 7.81 3.73 9.60
CA ASN A 197 7.05 3.12 10.70
C ASN A 197 5.54 3.03 10.43
N ALA A 198 5.10 3.35 9.21
CA ALA A 198 3.71 3.30 8.80
C ALA A 198 3.36 1.95 8.15
N ASP A 199 2.13 1.48 8.39
CA ASP A 199 1.53 0.35 7.67
C ASP A 199 1.26 0.71 6.21
N ILE A 200 0.82 1.95 5.97
CA ILE A 200 0.44 2.45 4.65
C ILE A 200 1.29 3.66 4.29
N ARG A 201 1.93 3.62 3.13
CA ARG A 201 2.79 4.68 2.58
C ARG A 201 2.20 5.20 1.29
N VAL A 202 1.71 6.44 1.33
CA VAL A 202 1.08 7.07 0.18
C VAL A 202 2.09 7.97 -0.52
N LEU A 203 2.48 7.59 -1.74
CA LEU A 203 3.37 8.39 -2.57
C LEU A 203 2.57 9.48 -3.30
N ALA A 204 3.25 10.59 -3.58
CA ALA A 204 2.70 11.62 -4.44
C ALA A 204 2.60 11.15 -5.91
N ALA A 205 3.03 9.95 -6.27
CA ALA A 205 3.05 9.47 -7.64
C ALA A 205 1.63 9.35 -8.25
N ASN A 206 1.43 9.88 -9.47
CA ASN A 206 0.19 9.75 -10.26
C ASN A 206 0.11 8.46 -11.10
N ASP A 207 1.17 7.66 -11.06
CA ASP A 207 1.40 6.45 -11.86
C ASP A 207 1.73 5.24 -10.98
N LEU A 208 1.52 5.36 -9.66
CA LEU A 208 1.72 4.26 -8.72
C LEU A 208 0.41 3.52 -8.49
N ARG A 209 0.44 2.24 -8.82
CA ARG A 209 -0.61 1.29 -8.54
C ARG A 209 -0.51 0.79 -7.06
N PRO A 210 -1.64 0.65 -6.33
CA PRO A 210 -1.65 0.15 -4.95
C PRO A 210 -0.94 -1.19 -4.82
N SER A 211 -0.18 -1.47 -3.77
CA SER A 211 0.42 -2.80 -3.60
C SER A 211 0.73 -3.10 -2.16
N ALA A 212 0.60 -4.37 -1.78
CA ALA A 212 0.91 -4.87 -0.45
C ALA A 212 1.83 -6.08 -0.49
N PHE A 213 2.54 -6.28 0.62
CA PHE A 213 3.28 -7.50 0.89
C PHE A 213 2.38 -8.42 1.70
N VAL A 214 2.21 -9.66 1.26
CA VAL A 214 1.42 -10.65 2.01
C VAL A 214 2.04 -10.86 3.39
N GLY A 215 1.24 -10.71 4.44
CA GLY A 215 1.71 -10.86 5.82
C GLY A 215 2.64 -9.76 6.32
N GLY A 216 2.66 -8.60 5.65
CA GLY A 216 3.48 -7.45 6.05
C GLY A 216 3.23 -6.96 7.49
N ILE A 217 2.07 -7.29 8.08
CA ILE A 217 1.72 -6.96 9.47
C ILE A 217 2.55 -7.73 10.51
N ALA A 218 3.18 -8.84 10.11
CA ALA A 218 3.90 -9.71 11.02
C ALA A 218 4.97 -8.90 11.79
N PRO A 219 5.04 -8.99 13.13
CA PRO A 219 5.96 -8.20 13.95
C PRO A 219 7.44 -8.55 13.70
N VAL A 220 7.68 -9.75 13.21
CA VAL A 220 8.98 -10.35 12.89
C VAL A 220 8.79 -11.27 11.68
N PRO A 221 9.87 -11.69 10.99
CA PRO A 221 9.77 -12.72 9.97
C PRO A 221 9.06 -13.98 10.48
N THR A 222 7.97 -14.36 9.81
CA THR A 222 7.12 -15.51 10.16
C THR A 222 7.13 -16.50 9.01
N SER A 223 7.48 -17.75 9.31
CA SER A 223 7.49 -18.83 8.31
C SER A 223 6.20 -19.61 8.31
N TYR A 224 5.68 -19.91 7.12
CA TYR A 224 4.51 -20.75 6.91
C TYR A 224 4.81 -21.81 5.85
N VAL A 225 4.47 -23.08 6.12
CA VAL A 225 4.67 -24.17 5.17
C VAL A 225 3.32 -24.54 4.56
N SER A 226 3.19 -24.36 3.25
CA SER A 226 1.96 -24.70 2.54
C SER A 226 1.65 -26.19 2.66
N PRO A 227 0.40 -26.55 2.99
CA PRO A 227 -0.02 -27.95 3.01
C PRO A 227 -0.17 -28.55 1.60
N VAL A 228 -0.20 -27.73 0.54
CA VAL A 228 -0.45 -28.18 -0.84
C VAL A 228 0.82 -28.57 -1.56
N ASN A 229 1.85 -27.72 -1.49
CA ASN A 229 3.09 -27.89 -2.23
C ASN A 229 4.33 -28.04 -1.31
N ASN A 230 4.15 -27.99 0.02
CA ASN A 230 5.21 -28.02 1.02
C ASN A 230 6.25 -26.89 0.84
N PHE A 231 5.87 -25.82 0.16
CA PHE A 231 6.68 -24.63 0.00
C PHE A 231 6.68 -23.82 1.31
N LYS A 232 7.85 -23.33 1.71
CA LYS A 232 8.01 -22.47 2.89
C LYS A 232 7.94 -21.01 2.45
N TYR A 233 6.84 -20.34 2.78
CA TYR A 233 6.66 -18.91 2.66
C TYR A 233 7.30 -18.20 3.86
N GLU A 234 7.94 -17.07 3.62
CA GLU A 234 8.50 -16.21 4.67
C GLU A 234 7.86 -14.82 4.57
N TYR A 235 6.98 -14.53 5.53
CA TYR A 235 6.32 -13.24 5.65
C TYR A 235 7.18 -12.32 6.49
N THR A 236 7.60 -11.20 5.91
CA THR A 236 8.48 -10.22 6.57
C THR A 236 7.75 -8.89 6.75
N PRO A 237 8.03 -8.14 7.82
CA PRO A 237 7.54 -6.77 7.97
C PRO A 237 7.69 -5.95 6.69
N ALA A 238 6.61 -5.31 6.27
CA ALA A 238 6.56 -4.49 5.07
C ALA A 238 5.34 -3.56 5.11
N ALA A 239 5.26 -2.58 4.21
CA ALA A 239 4.17 -1.63 4.17
C ALA A 239 3.34 -1.84 2.90
N ILE A 240 2.10 -1.36 2.92
CA ILE A 240 1.27 -1.11 1.75
C ILE A 240 1.78 0.18 1.09
N PHE A 241 1.94 0.19 -0.23
CA PHE A 241 2.25 1.37 -1.02
C PHE A 241 1.03 1.79 -1.83
N LEU A 242 0.63 3.05 -1.73
CA LEU A 242 -0.50 3.60 -2.47
C LEU A 242 -0.04 4.81 -3.30
N GLY A 243 -0.62 4.99 -4.49
CA GLY A 243 -0.54 6.25 -5.23
C GLY A 243 -1.40 7.34 -4.60
N ARG A 244 -1.39 8.54 -5.19
CA ARG A 244 -2.20 9.67 -4.71
C ARG A 244 -3.71 9.39 -4.78
N TYR A 245 -4.15 8.63 -5.78
CA TYR A 245 -5.53 8.27 -6.09
C TYR A 245 -5.57 6.86 -6.68
N TRP A 246 -6.75 6.26 -6.77
CA TRP A 246 -6.97 5.02 -7.49
C TRP A 246 -8.43 4.83 -7.87
N ASN A 247 -8.73 4.74 -9.17
CA ASN A 247 -10.09 4.49 -9.68
C ASN A 247 -10.27 3.07 -10.26
N GLY A 248 -9.28 2.19 -10.04
CA GLY A 248 -9.22 0.87 -10.64
C GLY A 248 -8.44 0.78 -11.95
N ASP A 249 -8.28 1.91 -12.64
CA ASP A 249 -7.52 2.00 -13.88
C ASP A 249 -6.20 2.75 -13.65
N ASN A 250 -6.25 3.97 -13.10
CA ASN A 250 -5.09 4.84 -12.91
C ASN A 250 -5.07 5.54 -11.54
N ALA A 251 -3.95 6.21 -11.26
CA ALA A 251 -3.71 6.99 -10.05
C ALA A 251 -3.68 8.52 -10.30
N ASN A 252 -4.19 8.99 -11.45
CA ASN A 252 -4.10 10.40 -11.85
C ASN A 252 -5.43 11.16 -11.74
N ASP A 253 -6.57 10.48 -11.73
CA ASP A 253 -7.90 11.12 -11.70
C ASP A 253 -8.45 11.27 -10.28
N ALA A 254 -8.34 12.48 -9.72
CA ALA A 254 -8.89 12.81 -8.41
C ALA A 254 -10.42 12.73 -8.33
N ALA A 255 -11.14 12.85 -9.45
CA ALA A 255 -12.59 12.89 -9.47
C ALA A 255 -13.22 11.50 -9.32
N THR A 256 -12.57 10.48 -9.87
CA THR A 256 -13.04 9.08 -9.84
C THR A 256 -12.18 8.19 -8.95
N GLY A 257 -10.96 8.61 -8.62
CA GLY A 257 -10.00 7.83 -7.82
C GLY A 257 -9.71 8.39 -6.43
N SER A 258 -10.45 9.39 -5.95
CA SER A 258 -10.29 9.82 -4.56
C SER A 258 -10.61 8.69 -3.59
N TRP A 259 -9.93 8.64 -2.44
CA TRP A 259 -10.03 7.52 -1.49
C TRP A 259 -11.43 7.31 -0.89
N ASP A 260 -12.34 8.27 -1.02
CA ASP A 260 -13.75 8.14 -0.66
C ASP A 260 -14.62 7.46 -1.73
N GLN A 261 -14.06 7.13 -2.91
CA GLN A 261 -14.75 6.39 -3.97
C GLN A 261 -14.71 4.88 -3.72
N PRO A 262 -15.76 4.13 -4.12
CA PRO A 262 -15.84 2.68 -3.97
C PRO A 262 -14.62 1.92 -4.45
N ASP A 263 -14.14 2.21 -5.65
CA ASP A 263 -13.02 1.48 -6.23
C ASP A 263 -11.74 1.70 -5.41
N ALA A 264 -11.54 2.92 -4.90
CA ALA A 264 -10.39 3.26 -4.07
C ALA A 264 -10.41 2.56 -2.71
N TYR A 265 -11.46 2.75 -1.89
CA TYR A 265 -11.47 2.17 -0.54
C TYR A 265 -11.62 0.64 -0.55
N ARG A 266 -12.24 0.05 -1.59
CA ARG A 266 -12.27 -1.41 -1.75
C ARG A 266 -10.90 -1.97 -2.12
N THR A 267 -10.15 -1.26 -2.98
CA THR A 267 -8.75 -1.62 -3.26
C THR A 267 -7.92 -1.54 -1.99
N LEU A 268 -8.12 -0.51 -1.16
CA LEU A 268 -7.42 -0.40 0.12
C LEU A 268 -7.67 -1.62 1.02
N VAL A 269 -8.89 -2.15 1.06
CA VAL A 269 -9.21 -3.37 1.83
C VAL A 269 -8.68 -4.63 1.16
N HIS A 270 -8.62 -4.70 -0.16
CA HIS A 270 -7.95 -5.77 -0.90
C HIS A 270 -6.47 -5.85 -0.52
N GLU A 271 -5.75 -4.72 -0.60
CA GLU A 271 -4.36 -4.63 -0.15
C GLU A 271 -4.20 -4.96 1.34
N TRP A 272 -5.17 -4.56 2.16
CA TRP A 272 -5.20 -4.93 3.57
C TRP A 272 -5.38 -6.44 3.78
N GLY A 273 -6.14 -7.10 2.91
CA GLY A 273 -6.30 -8.56 2.88
C GLY A 273 -4.96 -9.28 2.74
N HIS A 274 -4.10 -8.82 1.82
CA HIS A 274 -2.73 -9.30 1.72
C HIS A 274 -1.92 -8.98 2.98
N TYR A 275 -1.88 -7.70 3.34
CA TYR A 275 -1.04 -7.17 4.40
C TYR A 275 -1.28 -7.82 5.76
N ALA A 276 -2.55 -7.84 6.18
CA ALA A 276 -2.95 -8.19 7.53
C ALA A 276 -3.53 -9.61 7.66
N LEU A 277 -4.23 -10.08 6.62
CA LEU A 277 -4.99 -11.33 6.68
C LEU A 277 -4.26 -12.50 6.04
N PHE A 278 -3.08 -12.25 5.46
CA PHE A 278 -2.26 -13.25 4.76
C PHE A 278 -3.00 -13.90 3.59
N LEU A 279 -4.03 -13.22 3.06
CA LEU A 279 -4.74 -13.70 1.90
C LEU A 279 -3.89 -13.46 0.66
N TYR A 280 -3.97 -14.38 -0.28
CA TYR A 280 -3.47 -14.24 -1.62
C TYR A 280 -4.67 -14.04 -2.54
N ASP A 281 -4.38 -13.68 -3.77
CA ASP A 281 -5.40 -13.57 -4.76
C ASP A 281 -5.99 -14.90 -5.18
N GLU A 282 -7.16 -14.72 -5.75
CA GLU A 282 -8.00 -15.74 -6.31
C GLU A 282 -8.01 -15.74 -7.84
N TYR A 283 -6.90 -15.31 -8.43
CA TYR A 283 -6.62 -15.40 -9.86
C TYR A 283 -6.05 -16.73 -10.26
N ARG A 284 -6.20 -17.06 -11.55
CA ARG A 284 -5.55 -18.18 -12.19
C ARG A 284 -5.33 -17.89 -13.66
N LEU A 285 -4.46 -18.66 -14.30
CA LEU A 285 -4.37 -18.71 -15.75
C LEU A 285 -5.32 -19.79 -16.31
N ASP A 286 -6.09 -19.45 -17.34
CA ASP A 286 -6.85 -20.40 -18.13
C ASP A 286 -5.93 -21.22 -19.05
N THR A 287 -6.49 -22.17 -19.81
CA THR A 287 -5.70 -23.03 -20.72
C THR A 287 -5.02 -22.28 -21.87
N SER A 288 -5.44 -21.06 -22.15
CA SER A 288 -4.86 -20.17 -23.16
C SER A 288 -3.81 -19.24 -22.57
N GLY A 289 -3.60 -19.26 -21.25
CA GLY A 289 -2.74 -18.32 -20.54
C GLY A 289 -3.44 -17.02 -20.15
N ASN A 290 -4.78 -16.94 -20.25
CA ASN A 290 -5.52 -15.75 -19.83
C ASN A 290 -5.69 -15.72 -18.32
N LEU A 291 -5.48 -14.55 -17.71
CA LEU A 291 -5.90 -14.34 -16.34
C LEU A 291 -7.41 -14.44 -16.24
N THR A 292 -7.87 -15.18 -15.23
CA THR A 292 -9.28 -15.35 -14.93
C THR A 292 -9.47 -15.50 -13.42
N TYR A 293 -10.71 -15.32 -12.99
CA TYR A 293 -11.12 -15.37 -11.60
C TYR A 293 -11.56 -16.80 -11.27
N CYS A 294 -11.51 -17.17 -9.99
CA CYS A 294 -11.89 -18.52 -9.61
C CYS A 294 -13.36 -18.70 -9.21
N THR A 295 -14.03 -17.60 -8.88
CA THR A 295 -15.45 -17.57 -8.54
C THR A 295 -16.27 -16.94 -9.68
N CYS A 296 -17.43 -17.55 -9.99
CA CYS A 296 -18.54 -17.11 -10.88
C CYS A 296 -18.61 -17.51 -12.38
N ASP A 297 -17.86 -18.50 -12.89
CA ASP A 297 -17.82 -18.91 -14.32
C ASP A 297 -17.15 -17.86 -15.27
N ASP A 298 -16.26 -17.03 -14.72
CA ASP A 298 -15.01 -16.51 -15.33
C ASP A 298 -15.08 -15.21 -16.22
N LEU A 299 -15.83 -14.18 -15.82
CA LEU A 299 -16.11 -12.87 -16.49
C LEU A 299 -14.92 -12.13 -17.17
N PRO A 300 -15.13 -11.24 -18.20
CA PRO A 300 -16.38 -10.60 -18.70
C PRO A 300 -16.91 -11.24 -20.01
N ALA A 301 -18.19 -11.28 -20.40
CA ALA A 301 -19.40 -10.50 -20.10
C ALA A 301 -20.61 -11.42 -19.79
N GLY A 302 -21.29 -11.15 -18.68
CA GLY A 302 -22.42 -11.94 -18.19
C GLY A 302 -22.58 -11.82 -16.67
N VAL A 303 -22.69 -10.57 -16.19
CA VAL A 303 -22.84 -10.13 -14.79
C VAL A 303 -23.48 -11.18 -13.88
N CYS A 304 -22.73 -11.54 -12.83
CA CYS A 304 -23.12 -12.38 -11.71
C CYS A 304 -24.60 -12.18 -11.36
N THR A 305 -25.41 -13.24 -11.31
CA THR A 305 -26.80 -13.15 -10.85
C THR A 305 -27.06 -14.15 -9.72
N PRO A 306 -27.24 -13.69 -8.45
CA PRO A 306 -27.24 -12.29 -8.01
C PRO A 306 -25.82 -11.69 -7.95
N PRO A 307 -25.65 -10.39 -8.28
CA PRO A 307 -24.33 -9.76 -8.38
C PRO A 307 -23.54 -9.67 -7.07
N ASN A 308 -24.24 -9.77 -5.93
CA ASN A 308 -23.68 -9.40 -4.63
C ASN A 308 -22.95 -10.53 -3.90
N LEU A 309 -22.94 -11.77 -4.41
CA LEU A 309 -22.65 -12.96 -3.58
C LEU A 309 -21.61 -13.94 -4.14
N GLN A 310 -20.87 -13.63 -5.22
CA GLN A 310 -20.07 -14.68 -5.90
C GLN A 310 -18.75 -14.22 -6.56
N ALA A 311 -18.20 -13.06 -6.20
CA ALA A 311 -16.80 -12.71 -6.46
C ALA A 311 -16.14 -12.45 -5.11
N SER A 312 -15.03 -13.13 -4.80
CA SER A 312 -14.25 -12.81 -3.60
C SER A 312 -13.66 -11.40 -3.73
N ALA A 313 -13.52 -10.67 -2.62
CA ALA A 313 -12.72 -9.44 -2.60
C ALA A 313 -11.25 -9.69 -2.99
N MET A 314 -10.75 -10.91 -2.84
CA MET A 314 -9.41 -11.31 -3.32
C MET A 314 -9.40 -11.76 -4.79
N ALA A 315 -10.57 -11.77 -5.44
CA ALA A 315 -10.72 -11.99 -6.88
C ALA A 315 -11.10 -10.66 -7.58
N PHE A 316 -12.10 -9.93 -7.13
CA PHE A 316 -12.51 -8.70 -7.82
C PHE A 316 -13.21 -7.75 -6.85
N HIS A 317 -12.40 -7.05 -6.06
CA HIS A 317 -12.88 -6.16 -4.99
C HIS A 317 -13.79 -5.03 -5.48
N TYR A 318 -13.70 -4.60 -6.74
CA TYR A 318 -14.54 -3.51 -7.26
C TYR A 318 -16.04 -3.79 -7.18
N GLU A 319 -16.46 -5.07 -7.23
CA GLU A 319 -17.87 -5.46 -7.10
C GLU A 319 -18.14 -6.44 -5.95
N ALA A 320 -17.11 -7.15 -5.48
CA ALA A 320 -17.23 -8.13 -4.41
C ALA A 320 -17.76 -7.54 -3.10
N GLN A 321 -18.57 -8.30 -2.39
CA GLN A 321 -19.06 -7.94 -1.05
C GLN A 321 -18.67 -8.97 0.01
N GLU A 322 -17.97 -10.03 -0.39
CA GLU A 322 -17.70 -11.22 0.42
C GLU A 322 -16.31 -11.77 0.13
N LEU A 323 -15.79 -12.60 1.03
CA LEU A 323 -14.62 -13.46 0.80
C LEU A 323 -15.05 -14.86 0.34
N TRP A 324 -14.16 -15.62 -0.32
CA TRP A 324 -14.49 -16.99 -0.74
C TRP A 324 -14.79 -17.90 0.46
N HIS A 325 -16.06 -18.30 0.55
CA HIS A 325 -16.57 -19.22 1.57
C HIS A 325 -16.91 -20.59 0.97
N PRO A 326 -16.34 -21.70 1.49
CA PRO A 326 -16.41 -23.00 0.83
C PRO A 326 -17.80 -23.63 0.89
N VAL A 327 -18.63 -23.25 1.89
CA VAL A 327 -20.01 -23.74 2.01
C VAL A 327 -20.99 -22.94 1.16
N VAL A 328 -20.76 -21.63 1.00
CA VAL A 328 -21.71 -20.74 0.30
C VAL A 328 -21.41 -20.74 -1.19
N HIS A 329 -20.14 -20.68 -1.57
CA HIS A 329 -19.70 -20.62 -2.95
C HIS A 329 -19.30 -22.00 -3.53
N ASN A 330 -19.36 -23.07 -2.72
CA ASN A 330 -18.73 -24.36 -3.00
C ASN A 330 -17.20 -24.23 -3.18
N THR A 331 -16.55 -25.29 -3.65
CA THR A 331 -15.12 -25.28 -4.01
C THR A 331 -14.95 -25.52 -5.51
N PRO A 332 -15.16 -24.50 -6.37
CA PRO A 332 -14.92 -24.63 -7.80
C PRO A 332 -13.53 -25.20 -8.09
N PRO A 333 -13.38 -26.13 -9.05
CA PRO A 333 -12.05 -26.64 -9.44
C PRO A 333 -11.08 -25.55 -9.90
N ALA A 334 -11.62 -24.43 -10.41
CA ALA A 334 -10.89 -23.21 -10.74
C ALA A 334 -10.16 -22.62 -9.52
N CYS A 335 -10.84 -22.54 -8.36
CA CYS A 335 -10.27 -22.01 -7.11
C CYS A 335 -9.06 -22.81 -6.62
N LYS A 336 -8.98 -24.09 -6.96
CA LYS A 336 -7.83 -24.92 -6.56
C LYS A 336 -6.54 -24.64 -7.32
N GLN A 337 -6.60 -23.74 -8.31
CA GLN A 337 -5.48 -23.32 -9.14
C GLN A 337 -5.03 -21.91 -8.81
N THR A 338 -5.71 -21.24 -7.88
CA THR A 338 -5.33 -19.91 -7.41
C THR A 338 -4.23 -19.98 -6.38
N GLN A 339 -3.63 -18.83 -6.10
CA GLN A 339 -2.50 -18.75 -5.20
C GLN A 339 -2.93 -18.78 -3.75
N GLN A 340 -4.12 -18.27 -3.47
CA GLN A 340 -4.81 -18.54 -2.22
C GLN A 340 -4.84 -20.05 -1.92
N TRP A 341 -5.23 -20.87 -2.90
CA TRP A 341 -5.22 -22.32 -2.70
C TRP A 341 -3.82 -22.93 -2.69
N LEU A 342 -2.87 -22.45 -3.48
CA LEU A 342 -1.52 -23.04 -3.52
C LEU A 342 -0.70 -22.71 -2.28
N ALA A 343 -0.85 -21.50 -1.75
CA ALA A 343 -0.27 -21.09 -0.49
C ALA A 343 -0.95 -21.81 0.67
N HIS A 344 -2.27 -21.73 0.80
CA HIS A 344 -2.95 -22.17 2.03
C HIS A 344 -3.66 -23.52 1.93
N GLY A 345 -3.97 -24.00 0.73
CA GLY A 345 -4.81 -25.17 0.50
C GLY A 345 -6.26 -24.98 0.91
N LYS A 346 -6.70 -23.72 0.94
CA LYS A 346 -7.88 -23.24 1.65
C LYS A 346 -8.55 -22.13 0.87
N SER A 347 -9.84 -21.92 1.12
CA SER A 347 -10.50 -20.68 0.74
C SER A 347 -10.05 -19.48 1.57
N ASP A 348 -10.47 -18.27 1.21
CA ASP A 348 -10.24 -17.08 2.04
C ASP A 348 -10.74 -17.27 3.47
N TRP A 349 -11.99 -17.70 3.65
CA TRP A 349 -12.56 -17.94 4.98
C TRP A 349 -11.88 -19.07 5.74
N GLU A 350 -11.49 -20.16 5.08
CA GLU A 350 -10.72 -21.24 5.72
C GLU A 350 -9.31 -20.79 6.13
N ALA A 351 -8.71 -19.85 5.40
CA ALA A 351 -7.45 -19.22 5.75
C ALA A 351 -7.62 -18.26 6.93
N LEU A 352 -8.66 -17.41 6.92
CA LEU A 352 -9.03 -16.52 8.03
C LEU A 352 -9.31 -17.29 9.33
N ASP A 353 -10.04 -18.40 9.26
CA ASP A 353 -10.31 -19.30 10.40
C ASP A 353 -9.01 -19.90 10.98
N SER A 354 -7.94 -19.96 10.19
CA SER A 354 -6.59 -20.35 10.65
C SER A 354 -5.60 -19.20 10.76
N TRP A 355 -6.06 -17.96 10.68
CA TRP A 355 -5.21 -16.77 10.65
C TRP A 355 -4.27 -16.73 11.85
N TYR A 356 -4.77 -17.13 13.02
CA TYR A 356 -3.97 -17.23 14.23
C TYR A 356 -2.81 -18.22 14.12
N GLN A 357 -2.98 -19.33 13.38
CA GLN A 357 -1.91 -20.30 13.16
C GLN A 357 -0.85 -19.77 12.21
N ILE A 358 -1.28 -19.04 11.17
CA ILE A 358 -0.40 -18.42 10.19
C ILE A 358 0.47 -17.35 10.87
N LEU A 359 -0.14 -16.50 11.70
CA LEU A 359 0.55 -15.44 12.43
C LEU A 359 1.28 -15.94 13.70
N GLY A 360 0.97 -17.15 14.18
CA GLY A 360 1.55 -17.73 15.39
C GLY A 360 0.95 -17.20 16.69
N LEU A 361 -0.31 -16.77 16.68
CA LEU A 361 -1.04 -16.32 17.85
C LEU A 361 -1.47 -17.49 18.75
N PRO A 362 -1.53 -17.29 20.08
CA PRO A 362 -1.92 -18.33 21.03
C PRO A 362 -3.44 -18.47 21.22
N ILE A 363 -4.23 -17.59 20.59
CA ILE A 363 -5.69 -17.53 20.67
C ILE A 363 -6.28 -17.64 19.28
N ASP A 364 -7.50 -18.15 19.18
CA ASP A 364 -8.25 -18.23 17.93
C ASP A 364 -9.32 -17.12 17.93
N PRO A 365 -9.08 -15.98 17.24
CA PRO A 365 -9.93 -14.82 17.35
C PRO A 365 -11.01 -14.75 16.28
N ILE A 366 -11.03 -15.68 15.31
CA ILE A 366 -11.92 -15.65 14.17
C ILE A 366 -12.63 -16.99 14.07
N GLN A 367 -13.94 -16.93 13.88
CA GLN A 367 -14.77 -18.10 13.70
C GLN A 367 -15.35 -18.10 12.31
N MET A 368 -15.21 -19.22 11.61
CA MET A 368 -15.96 -19.44 10.38
C MET A 368 -17.47 -19.37 10.64
N VAL A 369 -18.16 -18.54 9.85
CA VAL A 369 -19.61 -18.43 9.90
C VAL A 369 -20.28 -19.52 9.06
N SER A 370 -21.52 -19.92 9.39
CA SER A 370 -22.25 -20.89 8.55
C SER A 370 -22.94 -20.26 7.35
N THR A 371 -23.11 -18.93 7.36
CA THR A 371 -23.86 -18.14 6.37
C THR A 371 -23.24 -16.75 6.28
N LEU A 372 -23.19 -16.19 5.07
CA LEU A 372 -22.75 -14.82 4.82
C LEU A 372 -23.93 -13.85 4.83
N SER A 373 -23.69 -12.62 5.28
CA SER A 373 -24.68 -11.55 5.42
C SER A 373 -24.43 -10.47 4.36
N PRO A 374 -25.38 -10.19 3.47
CA PRO A 374 -25.16 -9.31 2.31
C PRO A 374 -24.90 -7.83 2.64
N SER A 375 -25.03 -7.39 3.91
CA SER A 375 -24.60 -6.07 4.36
C SER A 375 -24.66 -5.93 5.88
N LEU A 376 -23.61 -5.41 6.50
CA LEU A 376 -23.58 -5.02 7.93
C LEU A 376 -23.88 -3.53 8.17
N ASN A 377 -24.90 -3.01 7.49
CA ASN A 377 -25.30 -1.62 7.65
C ASN A 377 -25.60 -1.29 9.12
N ASN A 378 -24.85 -0.33 9.68
CA ASN A 378 -24.92 0.13 11.07
C ASN A 378 -24.29 -0.78 12.13
N SER A 379 -23.30 -1.62 11.78
CA SER A 379 -22.54 -2.41 12.77
C SER A 379 -22.01 -1.55 13.92
N LEU A 380 -22.06 -2.07 15.15
CA LEU A 380 -21.43 -1.46 16.32
C LEU A 380 -19.93 -1.18 16.09
N LEU A 381 -19.26 -1.97 15.24
CA LEU A 381 -17.86 -1.76 14.86
C LEU A 381 -17.59 -0.39 14.24
N LEU A 382 -18.53 0.19 13.50
CA LEU A 382 -18.35 1.51 12.87
C LEU A 382 -18.16 2.62 13.89
N ASN A 383 -18.67 2.43 15.10
CA ASN A 383 -18.49 3.39 16.19
C ASN A 383 -17.12 3.27 16.87
N LEU A 384 -16.32 2.26 16.53
CA LEU A 384 -14.96 2.05 17.05
C LEU A 384 -13.90 2.68 16.15
N PHE A 385 -14.28 3.11 14.94
CA PHE A 385 -13.42 3.84 14.02
C PHE A 385 -13.10 5.23 14.56
N ALA A 386 -11.81 5.51 14.71
CA ALA A 386 -11.30 6.83 15.07
C ALA A 386 -10.29 7.28 14.01
N TYR A 387 -10.35 8.54 13.62
CA TYR A 387 -9.43 9.13 12.66
C TYR A 387 -8.68 10.30 13.30
N GLN A 388 -7.36 10.31 13.14
CA GLN A 388 -6.49 11.38 13.61
C GLN A 388 -5.51 11.77 12.50
N ALA A 389 -5.60 12.99 12.01
CA ALA A 389 -4.56 13.57 11.16
C ALA A 389 -3.56 14.36 12.00
N ILE A 390 -2.27 14.03 11.88
CA ILE A 390 -1.15 14.71 12.52
C ILE A 390 -0.36 15.40 11.41
N SER A 391 -0.36 16.73 11.44
CA SER A 391 0.42 17.53 10.50
C SER A 391 1.90 17.52 10.88
N GLY A 392 2.77 17.15 9.94
CA GLY A 392 4.20 17.20 10.18
C GLY A 392 4.77 18.62 10.19
N GLY A 393 5.50 18.96 11.26
CA GLY A 393 6.19 20.25 11.45
C GLY A 393 5.35 21.53 11.31
N ALA A 394 5.98 22.70 11.45
CA ALA A 394 5.33 23.97 11.14
C ALA A 394 5.03 24.02 9.65
N ALA A 395 3.80 23.66 9.26
CA ALA A 395 3.38 23.55 7.88
C ALA A 395 3.78 24.83 7.11
N ALA A 396 4.82 24.71 6.28
CA ALA A 396 5.00 25.67 5.20
C ALA A 396 3.70 25.62 4.38
N SER A 397 3.19 26.79 3.98
CA SER A 397 2.01 26.85 3.12
C SER A 397 2.32 26.06 1.85
N THR A 398 1.72 24.89 1.69
CA THR A 398 1.82 24.08 0.49
C THR A 398 0.65 24.38 -0.45
N THR A 399 0.89 24.22 -1.74
CA THR A 399 -0.13 24.35 -2.79
C THR A 399 0.00 23.19 -3.76
N ASP A 400 -1.13 22.73 -4.29
CA ASP A 400 -1.14 21.79 -5.41
C ASP A 400 -1.16 22.59 -6.71
N VAL A 401 -0.29 22.24 -7.66
CA VAL A 401 -0.06 23.02 -8.88
C VAL A 401 -0.16 22.12 -10.10
N THR A 402 -1.09 22.42 -11.02
CA THR A 402 -1.15 21.74 -12.31
C THR A 402 -0.33 22.49 -13.34
N VAL A 403 0.59 21.81 -14.00
CA VAL A 403 1.44 22.38 -15.06
C VAL A 403 1.27 21.62 -16.37
N ASN A 404 1.50 22.31 -17.48
CA ASN A 404 1.59 21.74 -18.81
C ASN A 404 3.05 21.37 -19.11
N VAL A 405 3.29 20.18 -19.65
CA VAL A 405 4.63 19.65 -19.93
C VAL A 405 4.87 19.71 -21.43
N ASP A 406 5.67 20.67 -21.88
CA ASP A 406 5.96 20.89 -23.30
C ASP A 406 7.29 20.25 -23.68
N VAL A 407 7.24 19.05 -24.25
CA VAL A 407 8.41 18.31 -24.73
C VAL A 407 8.43 18.32 -26.25
N PRO A 408 9.51 18.79 -26.90
CA PRO A 408 9.67 18.66 -28.33
C PRO A 408 9.94 17.19 -28.66
N VAL A 409 8.93 16.53 -29.22
CA VAL A 409 8.96 15.16 -29.72
C VAL A 409 8.98 15.18 -31.25
N ALA A 410 9.89 14.44 -31.87
CA ALA A 410 9.94 14.26 -33.32
C ALA A 410 8.81 13.33 -33.79
N THR A 411 8.49 13.37 -35.08
CA THR A 411 7.52 12.42 -35.66
C THR A 411 7.98 10.98 -35.44
N GLY A 412 7.10 10.14 -34.91
CA GLY A 412 7.33 8.76 -34.51
C GLY A 412 8.02 8.58 -33.15
N GLU A 413 8.26 9.67 -32.39
CA GLU A 413 8.88 9.63 -31.07
C GLU A 413 7.83 9.63 -29.96
N THR A 414 8.19 9.09 -28.81
CA THR A 414 7.44 9.30 -27.56
C THR A 414 8.42 9.64 -26.47
N ALA A 415 8.07 10.62 -25.65
CA ALA A 415 8.83 10.99 -24.48
C ALA A 415 8.09 10.56 -23.22
N VAL A 416 8.82 9.97 -22.27
CA VAL A 416 8.33 9.67 -20.93
C VAL A 416 8.99 10.66 -19.97
N VAL A 417 8.19 11.49 -19.32
CA VAL A 417 8.67 12.54 -18.41
C VAL A 417 8.47 12.11 -16.97
N HIS A 418 9.55 11.89 -16.25
CA HIS A 418 9.55 11.71 -14.81
C HIS A 418 9.61 13.05 -14.10
N VAL A 419 8.77 13.24 -13.09
CA VAL A 419 8.69 14.49 -12.35
C VAL A 419 9.03 14.27 -10.88
N TYR A 420 9.98 15.07 -10.38
CA TYR A 420 10.45 15.01 -9.01
C TYR A 420 10.38 16.38 -8.34
N THR A 421 9.91 16.41 -7.09
CA THR A 421 9.94 17.60 -6.24
C THR A 421 11.09 17.48 -5.25
N LEU A 422 12.04 18.40 -5.31
CA LEU A 422 13.16 18.52 -4.36
C LEU A 422 12.79 19.54 -3.29
N LYS A 423 12.46 19.04 -2.10
CA LYS A 423 12.01 19.86 -0.96
C LYS A 423 13.18 20.65 -0.39
N ASN A 424 13.00 21.96 -0.23
CA ASN A 424 14.00 22.89 0.29
C ASN A 424 15.44 22.58 -0.18
N ASN A 425 15.68 22.67 -1.49
CA ASN A 425 16.95 22.29 -2.12
C ASN A 425 18.08 23.31 -1.89
N THR A 426 18.40 23.58 -0.62
CA THR A 426 19.52 24.46 -0.26
C THR A 426 20.86 23.73 -0.42
N ASN A 427 21.84 24.39 -1.02
CA ASN A 427 23.20 23.83 -1.23
C ASN A 427 23.26 22.53 -2.05
N ARG A 428 22.28 22.27 -2.94
CA ARG A 428 22.18 21.04 -3.75
C ARG A 428 21.98 19.75 -2.94
N ILE A 429 21.56 19.83 -1.69
CA ILE A 429 21.12 18.68 -0.90
C ILE A 429 19.68 18.98 -0.48
N PRO A 430 18.67 18.41 -1.16
CA PRO A 430 17.29 18.62 -0.75
C PRO A 430 17.02 17.94 0.59
N GLU A 431 16.06 18.45 1.35
CA GLU A 431 15.64 17.79 2.58
C GLU A 431 14.99 16.44 2.26
N GLN A 432 14.14 16.42 1.23
CA GLN A 432 13.47 15.24 0.70
C GLN A 432 13.38 15.33 -0.82
N ILE A 433 13.25 14.17 -1.47
CA ILE A 433 12.85 14.10 -2.87
C ILE A 433 11.53 13.34 -2.92
N LEU A 434 10.55 13.89 -3.62
CA LEU A 434 9.26 13.27 -3.87
C LEU A 434 9.18 12.92 -5.35
N TYR A 435 8.70 11.72 -5.65
CA TYR A 435 8.32 11.35 -7.01
C TYR A 435 6.85 11.72 -7.22
N GLU A 436 6.59 12.63 -8.15
CA GLU A 436 5.24 13.11 -8.48
C GLU A 436 4.55 12.22 -9.52
N GLY A 437 5.33 11.37 -10.20
CA GLY A 437 4.88 10.41 -11.18
C GLY A 437 5.38 10.70 -12.59
N THR A 438 4.61 10.28 -13.59
CA THR A 438 4.98 10.39 -15.00
C THR A 438 3.95 11.08 -15.88
N VAL A 439 4.47 11.56 -17.02
CA VAL A 439 3.69 12.10 -18.13
C VAL A 439 4.21 11.48 -19.43
N ILE A 440 3.34 10.86 -20.20
CA ILE A 440 3.67 10.33 -21.53
C ILE A 440 3.30 11.38 -22.59
N VAL A 441 4.27 11.75 -23.43
CA VAL A 441 4.12 12.74 -24.49
C VAL A 441 4.32 12.06 -25.85
N PRO A 442 3.24 11.67 -26.55
CA PRO A 442 3.35 11.13 -27.90
C PRO A 442 3.58 12.25 -28.93
N ASP A 443 4.16 11.92 -30.08
CA ASP A 443 4.33 12.85 -31.21
C ASP A 443 3.02 13.40 -31.78
N THR A 444 1.91 12.67 -31.57
CA THR A 444 0.57 13.06 -31.98
C THR A 444 -0.15 13.97 -30.98
N ALA A 445 0.49 14.35 -29.87
CA ALA A 445 -0.15 15.19 -28.85
C ALA A 445 -0.60 16.55 -29.44
N VAL A 446 -1.91 16.81 -29.42
CA VAL A 446 -2.51 18.06 -29.94
C VAL A 446 -2.32 19.23 -28.98
N SER A 447 -2.11 18.92 -27.69
CA SER A 447 -1.80 19.87 -26.62
C SER A 447 -0.79 19.25 -25.65
N PRO A 448 0.06 20.05 -25.00
CA PRO A 448 0.95 19.56 -23.96
C PRO A 448 0.13 18.85 -22.86
N PRO A 449 0.49 17.62 -22.48
CA PRO A 449 -0.16 16.95 -21.37
C PRO A 449 0.14 17.65 -20.05
N THR A 450 -0.68 17.39 -19.04
CA THR A 450 -0.61 18.04 -17.74
C THR A 450 -0.24 17.08 -16.63
N ILE A 451 0.40 17.60 -15.58
CA ILE A 451 0.58 16.90 -14.31
C ILE A 451 0.27 17.85 -13.15
N THR A 452 -0.43 17.34 -12.13
CA THR A 452 -0.60 18.03 -10.85
C THR A 452 0.54 17.66 -9.92
N LEU A 453 1.23 18.66 -9.37
CA LEU A 453 2.30 18.51 -8.39
C LEU A 453 1.70 18.73 -7.00
N LEU A 454 1.93 17.81 -6.05
CA LEU A 454 1.28 17.86 -4.74
C LEU A 454 2.19 18.46 -3.67
N GLY A 455 1.62 19.29 -2.80
CA GLY A 455 2.32 19.75 -1.61
C GLY A 455 3.53 20.66 -1.89
N ILE A 456 3.47 21.50 -2.93
CA ILE A 456 4.58 22.34 -3.38
C ILE A 456 4.71 23.61 -2.52
N SER A 457 5.93 23.92 -2.09
CA SER A 457 6.32 25.13 -1.36
C SER A 457 7.14 26.07 -2.25
N PRO A 458 7.12 27.40 -2.03
CA PRO A 458 7.96 28.36 -2.75
C PRO A 458 9.47 28.09 -2.70
N THR A 459 9.93 27.31 -1.73
CA THR A 459 11.34 26.91 -1.57
C THR A 459 11.74 25.66 -2.36
N ASP A 460 10.76 24.99 -2.97
CA ASP A 460 10.99 23.73 -3.66
C ASP A 460 11.51 23.95 -5.08
N THR A 461 12.21 22.94 -5.57
CA THR A 461 12.67 22.88 -6.96
C THR A 461 12.05 21.65 -7.63
N ILE A 462 11.48 21.83 -8.82
CA ILE A 462 10.83 20.76 -9.58
C ILE A 462 11.75 20.35 -10.71
N HIS A 463 12.03 19.06 -10.79
CA HIS A 463 12.86 18.45 -11.83
C HIS A 463 11.97 17.65 -12.78
N PHE A 464 12.10 17.95 -14.06
CA PHE A 464 11.46 17.24 -15.17
C PHE A 464 12.56 16.54 -15.97
N MET A 465 12.47 15.21 -16.04
CA MET A 465 13.42 14.35 -16.76
C MET A 465 12.67 13.61 -17.85
N ALA A 466 12.85 14.01 -19.12
CA ALA A 466 12.20 13.37 -20.25
C ALA A 466 13.16 12.41 -20.93
N ASP A 467 12.81 11.13 -20.97
CA ASP A 467 13.46 10.13 -21.79
C ASP A 467 12.76 10.01 -23.13
N HIS A 468 13.53 10.20 -24.19
CA HIS A 468 13.06 10.15 -25.56
C HIS A 468 13.42 8.81 -26.19
N TYR A 469 12.42 8.14 -26.74
CA TYR A 469 12.55 6.82 -27.32
C TYR A 469 12.41 6.92 -28.83
N ASN A 470 13.52 6.71 -29.55
CA ASN A 470 13.59 6.79 -31.01
C ASN A 470 14.72 5.90 -31.58
N SER A 471 14.69 5.63 -32.89
CA SER A 471 15.67 4.79 -33.59
C SER A 471 17.04 5.40 -33.84
N THR A 472 17.18 6.71 -33.62
CA THR A 472 18.40 7.47 -33.92
C THR A 472 19.31 7.70 -32.72
N GLY A 473 18.95 7.15 -31.57
CA GLY A 473 19.65 7.36 -30.30
C GLY A 473 18.71 7.98 -29.27
N GLY A 474 18.56 7.34 -28.12
CA GLY A 474 17.81 7.90 -27.01
C GLY A 474 18.37 9.24 -26.60
N LYS A 475 17.50 10.16 -26.23
CA LYS A 475 17.88 11.48 -25.74
C LYS A 475 17.26 11.69 -24.39
N ARG A 476 17.91 12.47 -23.54
CA ARG A 476 17.32 12.91 -22.28
C ARG A 476 17.14 14.42 -22.32
N SER A 477 15.92 14.92 -22.12
CA SER A 477 15.72 16.32 -21.76
C SER A 477 15.74 16.45 -20.26
N PHE A 478 16.35 17.52 -19.77
CA PHE A 478 16.31 17.86 -18.36
C PHE A 478 15.92 19.32 -18.19
N MET A 479 15.00 19.59 -17.28
CA MET A 479 14.67 20.92 -16.82
C MET A 479 14.52 20.93 -15.30
N SER A 480 15.06 21.99 -14.69
CA SER A 480 14.84 22.33 -13.29
C SER A 480 14.20 23.70 -13.22
N THR A 481 13.11 23.84 -12.47
CA THR A 481 12.42 25.11 -12.24
C THR A 481 12.14 25.30 -10.75
N PRO A 482 12.20 26.54 -10.21
CA PRO A 482 11.56 26.82 -8.94
C PRO A 482 10.05 26.54 -9.02
N SER A 483 9.40 26.42 -7.85
CA SER A 483 7.94 26.21 -7.70
C SER A 483 7.12 26.92 -8.80
N PRO A 484 6.57 26.18 -9.78
CA PRO A 484 5.79 26.77 -10.87
C PRO A 484 4.45 27.30 -10.36
N ALA A 485 3.83 28.19 -11.13
CA ALA A 485 2.46 28.62 -10.91
C ALA A 485 1.48 27.68 -11.62
N ASN A 486 0.23 27.66 -11.13
CA ASN A 486 -0.81 26.82 -11.72
C ASN A 486 -1.14 27.28 -13.15
N GLY A 487 -1.11 26.33 -14.07
CA GLY A 487 -1.29 26.55 -15.51
C GLY A 487 -0.02 26.90 -16.27
N ASP A 488 1.15 26.98 -15.60
CA ASP A 488 2.42 27.22 -16.28
C ASP A 488 2.68 26.14 -17.34
N THR A 489 3.40 26.52 -18.40
CA THR A 489 3.91 25.58 -19.40
C THR A 489 5.42 25.45 -19.20
N ILE A 490 5.89 24.23 -19.06
CA ILE A 490 7.29 23.90 -18.74
C ILE A 490 7.97 23.37 -20.01
N PRO A 491 8.77 24.18 -20.72
CA PRO A 491 9.37 23.80 -21.99
C PRO A 491 10.66 22.99 -21.80
N LEU A 492 10.64 21.70 -22.09
CA LEU A 492 11.82 20.83 -21.96
C LEU A 492 12.72 20.96 -23.19
N THR A 493 14.01 21.23 -22.98
CA THR A 493 14.99 21.25 -24.07
C THR A 493 15.76 19.93 -24.12
N PRO A 494 15.80 19.22 -25.26
CA PRO A 494 16.58 17.99 -25.40
C PRO A 494 18.05 18.26 -25.16
N THR A 495 18.67 17.42 -24.34
CA THR A 495 20.10 17.42 -24.12
C THR A 495 20.71 16.15 -24.73
N PRO A 496 21.93 16.20 -25.30
CA PRO A 496 22.63 15.02 -25.78
C PRO A 496 23.22 14.20 -24.61
N PHE A 497 22.67 14.35 -23.40
CA PHE A 497 23.17 13.75 -22.20
C PHE A 497 22.91 12.24 -22.22
N LEU A 498 23.95 11.50 -22.60
CA LEU A 498 23.99 10.04 -22.69
C LEU A 498 24.81 9.53 -21.52
N ALA A 499 24.18 9.42 -20.37
CA ALA A 499 24.76 8.72 -19.24
C ALA A 499 23.85 7.58 -18.82
N ASN A 500 24.48 6.46 -18.44
CA ASN A 500 23.80 5.27 -17.97
C ASN A 500 23.98 5.19 -16.47
N LEU A 501 22.90 4.89 -15.75
CA LEU A 501 22.94 4.70 -14.31
C LEU A 501 22.49 3.28 -14.00
N ASP A 502 23.43 2.43 -13.60
CA ASP A 502 23.17 1.04 -13.22
C ASP A 502 23.21 0.92 -11.70
N VAL A 503 22.44 -0.02 -11.14
CA VAL A 503 22.48 -0.33 -9.71
C VAL A 503 22.67 -1.83 -9.54
N THR A 504 23.44 -2.21 -8.52
CA THR A 504 23.62 -3.59 -8.09
C THR A 504 23.44 -3.67 -6.58
N TYR A 505 23.11 -4.86 -6.09
CA TYR A 505 22.76 -5.05 -4.68
C TYR A 505 23.47 -6.27 -4.08
N GLN A 506 23.75 -6.18 -2.79
CA GLN A 506 24.09 -7.34 -1.96
C GLN A 506 22.96 -7.62 -1.00
N VAL A 507 22.40 -8.82 -1.09
CA VAL A 507 21.33 -9.30 -0.22
C VAL A 507 21.93 -10.32 0.75
N THR A 508 21.62 -10.22 2.04
CA THR A 508 21.95 -11.22 3.07
C THR A 508 20.67 -11.62 3.81
N GLY A 509 20.23 -12.87 3.68
CA GLY A 509 18.89 -13.23 4.15
C GLY A 509 17.84 -12.44 3.36
N SER A 510 16.86 -11.89 4.07
CA SER A 510 15.85 -10.99 3.51
C SER A 510 16.34 -9.56 3.23
N ASP A 511 17.55 -9.23 3.66
CA ASP A 511 17.96 -7.84 3.84
C ASP A 511 18.87 -7.36 2.71
N ILE A 512 18.58 -6.18 2.16
CA ILE A 512 19.48 -5.50 1.22
C ILE A 512 20.57 -4.82 2.06
N THR A 513 21.76 -5.40 2.04
CA THR A 513 22.90 -5.02 2.90
C THR A 513 23.92 -4.11 2.22
N SER A 514 23.91 -4.04 0.89
CA SER A 514 24.71 -3.10 0.12
C SER A 514 24.01 -2.73 -1.18
N LEU A 515 24.20 -1.48 -1.61
CA LEU A 515 23.71 -0.97 -2.89
C LEU A 515 24.89 -0.25 -3.55
N THR A 516 25.31 -0.71 -4.72
CA THR A 516 26.37 -0.07 -5.52
C THR A 516 25.79 0.48 -6.79
N ILE A 517 26.06 1.76 -7.05
CA ILE A 517 25.64 2.44 -8.28
C ILE A 517 26.83 2.62 -9.21
N TYR A 518 26.55 2.58 -10.51
CA TYR A 518 27.52 2.85 -11.57
C TYR A 518 26.97 3.91 -12.50
N LEU A 519 27.71 4.99 -12.67
CA LEU A 519 27.42 6.02 -13.66
C LEU A 519 28.45 5.92 -14.79
N THR A 520 27.98 5.53 -15.97
CA THR A 520 28.78 5.53 -17.19
C THR A 520 28.51 6.82 -17.95
N GLN A 521 29.51 7.68 -18.08
CA GLN A 521 29.38 8.98 -18.73
C GLN A 521 30.63 9.35 -19.52
N THR A 522 30.46 10.01 -20.66
CA THR A 522 31.55 10.21 -21.63
C THR A 522 32.44 11.43 -21.38
N ASN A 523 31.99 12.41 -20.58
CA ASN A 523 32.64 13.74 -20.53
C ASN A 523 32.93 14.30 -19.13
N THR A 524 32.57 13.60 -18.04
CA THR A 524 32.77 14.14 -16.68
C THR A 524 34.22 14.04 -16.25
N THR A 525 34.83 15.19 -15.93
CA THR A 525 36.20 15.26 -15.39
C THR A 525 36.24 15.38 -13.88
N THR A 526 35.14 15.82 -13.26
CA THR A 526 35.00 15.89 -11.81
C THR A 526 34.15 14.74 -11.27
N PRO A 527 34.52 14.20 -10.10
CA PRO A 527 33.73 13.18 -9.44
C PRO A 527 32.28 13.61 -9.21
N PRO A 528 31.30 12.86 -9.73
CA PRO A 528 29.90 13.09 -9.41
C PRO A 528 29.62 12.88 -7.92
N LEU A 529 28.57 13.51 -7.43
CA LEU A 529 28.06 13.33 -6.07
C LEU A 529 26.80 12.46 -6.11
N ALA A 530 26.80 11.36 -5.37
CA ALA A 530 25.69 10.42 -5.30
C ALA A 530 25.00 10.50 -3.94
N HIS A 531 23.67 10.58 -3.96
CA HIS A 531 22.81 10.59 -2.78
C HIS A 531 21.80 9.45 -2.84
N LEU A 532 21.57 8.79 -1.71
CA LEU A 532 20.33 8.05 -1.47
C LEU A 532 19.41 8.90 -0.59
N CYS A 533 18.16 8.96 -1.01
CA CYS A 533 17.10 9.70 -0.35
C CYS A 533 15.92 8.78 -0.06
N GLN A 534 15.09 9.19 0.88
CA GLN A 534 13.77 8.62 1.09
C GLN A 534 12.75 9.72 1.38
N PRO A 535 11.44 9.45 1.22
CA PRO A 535 10.40 10.40 1.58
C PRO A 535 10.32 10.73 3.08
N ASP A 536 10.93 9.94 3.96
CA ASP A 536 10.88 10.16 5.42
C ASP A 536 11.37 11.56 5.83
N ALA A 537 10.60 12.30 6.63
CA ALA A 537 10.96 13.67 7.06
C ALA A 537 12.19 13.77 7.96
N ASN A 538 12.45 12.74 8.77
CA ASN A 538 13.55 12.76 9.72
C ASN A 538 14.85 12.28 9.08
N ILE A 539 14.77 11.51 8.00
CA ILE A 539 15.94 10.95 7.32
C ILE A 539 16.19 11.67 6.01
N GLY A 540 15.17 11.76 5.15
CA GLY A 540 15.20 12.53 3.92
C GLY A 540 16.38 12.15 3.03
N CYS A 541 17.10 13.16 2.55
CA CYS A 541 18.42 13.00 1.95
C CYS A 541 19.58 13.37 2.90
N ASN A 542 19.29 13.64 4.18
CA ASN A 542 20.26 14.20 5.13
C ASN A 542 21.11 13.13 5.83
N GLU A 543 20.89 11.84 5.58
CA GLU A 543 21.70 10.76 6.13
C GLU A 543 23.15 10.83 5.59
N PRO A 544 24.15 11.16 6.43
CA PRO A 544 25.50 11.40 5.94
C PRO A 544 26.15 10.18 5.30
N THR A 545 25.78 8.97 5.74
CA THR A 545 26.29 7.72 5.13
C THR A 545 25.71 7.44 3.75
N TRP A 546 24.66 8.18 3.36
CA TRP A 546 23.98 8.11 2.07
C TRP A 546 24.36 9.27 1.15
N GLN A 547 25.43 10.00 1.44
CA GLN A 547 25.99 11.02 0.58
C GLN A 547 27.46 10.70 0.32
N THR A 548 27.84 10.46 -0.93
CA THR A 548 29.22 10.11 -1.26
C THR A 548 29.67 10.64 -2.60
N THR A 549 30.93 11.06 -2.67
CA THR A 549 31.58 11.39 -3.93
C THR A 549 31.94 10.08 -4.63
N MET A 550 31.49 9.92 -5.87
CA MET A 550 31.75 8.72 -6.64
C MET A 550 33.23 8.61 -6.99
N THR A 551 33.73 7.38 -7.13
CA THR A 551 35.12 7.10 -7.50
C THR A 551 35.19 6.44 -8.86
N LEU A 552 36.22 6.71 -9.64
CA LEU A 552 36.38 6.07 -10.95
C LEU A 552 36.89 4.65 -10.77
N ASP A 553 36.17 3.66 -11.30
CA ASP A 553 36.58 2.26 -11.29
C ASP A 553 37.61 1.96 -12.40
N THR A 554 38.06 0.70 -12.48
CA THR A 554 39.05 0.27 -13.48
C THR A 554 38.52 0.24 -14.92
N GLU A 555 37.21 0.29 -15.10
CA GLU A 555 36.53 0.30 -16.40
C GLU A 555 36.20 1.73 -16.84
N GLY A 556 36.52 2.73 -16.02
CA GLY A 556 36.24 4.13 -16.30
C GLY A 556 34.81 4.55 -15.99
N ARG A 557 34.08 3.76 -15.19
CA ARG A 557 32.76 4.13 -14.67
C ARG A 557 32.90 4.81 -13.32
N TRP A 558 32.06 5.78 -13.02
CA TRP A 558 31.96 6.31 -11.67
C TRP A 558 31.17 5.32 -10.81
N THR A 559 31.65 5.00 -9.62
CA THR A 559 31.00 4.08 -8.70
C THR A 559 30.87 4.65 -7.30
N ALA A 560 29.76 4.31 -6.64
CA ALA A 560 29.54 4.58 -5.22
C ALA A 560 28.81 3.39 -4.59
N THR A 561 29.29 2.95 -3.44
CA THR A 561 28.68 1.88 -2.65
C THR A 561 28.12 2.46 -1.36
N PHE A 562 26.87 2.11 -1.08
CA PHE A 562 26.16 2.49 0.13
C PHE A 562 25.92 1.27 1.01
N THR A 563 25.78 1.54 2.30
CA THR A 563 25.34 0.57 3.32
C THR A 563 24.05 1.07 3.99
N PRO A 564 23.26 0.18 4.61
CA PRO A 564 22.15 0.56 5.47
C PRO A 564 22.57 1.58 6.54
N ARG A 565 21.59 2.35 7.00
CA ARG A 565 21.79 3.36 8.05
C ARG A 565 22.32 2.71 9.33
N PRO A 566 23.16 3.39 10.12
CA PRO A 566 23.52 2.90 11.44
C PRO A 566 22.28 2.50 12.27
N GLY A 567 22.28 1.26 12.76
CA GLY A 567 21.17 0.70 13.54
C GLY A 567 20.12 -0.09 12.75
N THR A 568 20.23 -0.15 11.42
CA THR A 568 19.41 -1.05 10.58
C THR A 568 20.27 -2.11 9.88
N THR A 569 19.68 -3.25 9.54
CA THR A 569 20.35 -4.34 8.81
C THR A 569 20.06 -4.33 7.31
N SER A 570 18.97 -3.67 6.90
CA SER A 570 18.55 -3.55 5.50
C SER A 570 18.34 -2.08 5.11
N PHE A 571 18.45 -1.82 3.81
CA PHE A 571 17.85 -0.64 3.19
C PHE A 571 16.31 -0.67 3.27
N PRO A 572 15.66 0.50 3.28
CA PRO A 572 14.23 0.61 3.02
C PRO A 572 13.85 0.01 1.66
N ARG A 573 12.60 -0.47 1.57
CA ARG A 573 12.02 -1.03 0.33
C ARG A 573 11.71 0.00 -0.75
N TYR A 574 11.76 1.29 -0.44
CA TYR A 574 11.61 2.36 -1.42
C TYR A 574 12.66 3.43 -1.16
N LEU A 575 13.45 3.74 -2.18
CA LEU A 575 14.54 4.70 -2.16
C LEU A 575 14.47 5.59 -3.39
N ILE A 576 15.09 6.76 -3.30
CA ILE A 576 15.35 7.63 -4.45
C ILE A 576 16.86 7.80 -4.56
N LEU A 577 17.39 7.40 -5.70
CA LEU A 577 18.78 7.61 -6.08
C LEU A 577 18.89 8.93 -6.82
N ARG A 578 19.85 9.77 -6.40
CA ARG A 578 20.19 11.01 -7.09
C ARG A 578 21.69 11.09 -7.35
N VAL A 579 22.08 11.41 -8.57
CA VAL A 579 23.49 11.61 -8.95
C VAL A 579 23.64 12.98 -9.61
N VAL A 580 24.51 13.81 -9.06
CA VAL A 580 24.77 15.18 -9.53
C VAL A 580 26.18 15.25 -10.10
N SER A 581 26.31 15.66 -11.35
CA SER A 581 27.59 15.91 -12.02
C SER A 581 27.65 17.34 -12.58
N GLU A 582 28.80 17.75 -13.12
CA GLU A 582 28.90 19.02 -13.85
C GLU A 582 28.07 19.07 -15.14
N ASP A 583 27.88 17.91 -15.75
CA ASP A 583 27.23 17.75 -17.05
C ASP A 583 25.70 17.56 -16.94
N GLY A 584 25.20 17.27 -15.74
CA GLY A 584 23.78 16.99 -15.52
C GLY A 584 23.47 16.27 -14.22
N GLU A 585 22.19 15.96 -14.05
CA GLU A 585 21.64 15.32 -12.87
C GLU A 585 20.77 14.13 -13.26
N PHE A 586 20.87 13.05 -12.48
CA PHE A 586 20.00 11.89 -12.55
C PHE A 586 19.22 11.75 -11.25
N ILE A 587 17.93 11.44 -11.37
CA ILE A 587 17.10 11.01 -10.27
C ILE A 587 16.29 9.80 -10.75
N ARG A 588 16.26 8.74 -9.95
CA ARG A 588 15.31 7.64 -10.13
C ARG A 588 14.90 7.04 -8.81
N TRP A 589 13.67 6.57 -8.72
CA TRP A 589 13.26 5.74 -7.60
C TRP A 589 13.73 4.30 -7.80
N VAL A 590 13.94 3.60 -6.69
CA VAL A 590 14.28 2.19 -6.61
C VAL A 590 13.32 1.57 -5.60
N MET A 591 12.57 0.56 -6.02
CA MET A 591 11.57 -0.11 -5.21
C MET A 591 11.86 -1.60 -5.16
N ASP A 592 11.81 -2.17 -3.96
CA ASP A 592 11.71 -3.62 -3.75
C ASP A 592 10.26 -4.02 -4.02
N GLY A 593 10.03 -4.81 -5.06
CA GLY A 593 8.72 -5.27 -5.48
C GLY A 593 8.04 -6.11 -4.40
N GLY A 594 6.70 -6.06 -4.38
CA GLY A 594 5.85 -6.78 -3.42
C GLY A 594 6.19 -8.27 -3.32
N GLY A 595 6.71 -8.69 -2.17
CA GLY A 595 7.01 -10.07 -1.78
C GLY A 595 5.72 -10.89 -1.56
N VAL A 596 5.71 -12.22 -1.77
CA VAL A 596 6.62 -13.23 -1.19
C VAL A 596 7.41 -14.00 -2.26
N GLY A 597 8.73 -14.14 -2.05
CA GLY A 597 9.65 -14.79 -2.99
C GLY A 597 9.43 -16.29 -3.12
N PRO A 598 10.00 -16.92 -4.16
CA PRO A 598 11.31 -16.63 -4.73
C PRO A 598 11.31 -16.33 -6.23
N ALA A 599 11.13 -15.05 -6.53
CA ALA A 599 10.89 -14.47 -7.85
C ALA A 599 9.66 -14.99 -8.63
N HIS A 600 8.71 -15.61 -7.90
CA HIS A 600 7.23 -15.72 -8.07
C HIS A 600 6.55 -16.61 -9.13
N ASP A 601 6.80 -17.94 -9.22
CA ASP A 601 5.88 -18.81 -10.02
C ASP A 601 4.44 -18.75 -9.52
N ARG A 602 4.22 -18.56 -8.22
CA ARG A 602 2.90 -18.75 -7.63
C ARG A 602 2.66 -17.86 -6.41
N ALA A 603 2.80 -16.54 -6.63
CA ALA A 603 2.38 -15.47 -5.72
C ALA A 603 1.45 -14.52 -6.51
N ASP A 604 0.17 -14.84 -6.52
CA ASP A 604 -0.86 -13.94 -7.02
C ASP A 604 -1.19 -13.20 -5.74
N ALA A 605 -0.55 -12.04 -5.56
CA ALA A 605 -1.36 -10.83 -5.55
C ALA A 605 -0.72 -9.46 -5.67
N PRO A 606 -1.49 -8.43 -6.13
CA PRO A 606 -2.84 -8.47 -6.74
C PRO A 606 -2.82 -8.77 -8.24
N LEU A 607 -3.95 -8.82 -8.94
CA LEU A 607 -4.02 -8.78 -10.40
C LEU A 607 -3.23 -7.58 -10.88
N ARG A 608 -1.99 -7.73 -11.33
CA ARG A 608 -1.26 -6.64 -11.98
C ARG A 608 -1.05 -5.37 -11.12
N ASP A 609 -1.19 -5.38 -9.79
CA ASP A 609 -1.13 -4.13 -8.99
C ASP A 609 0.27 -3.50 -8.76
N GLY A 610 1.22 -3.85 -9.62
CA GLY A 610 2.41 -3.05 -9.89
C GLY A 610 2.67 -3.02 -11.39
N ASN A 611 3.58 -2.16 -11.85
CA ASN A 611 3.91 -2.08 -13.29
C ASN A 611 4.48 -3.39 -13.86
N LEU A 612 4.94 -4.31 -13.01
CA LEU A 612 5.54 -5.58 -13.39
C LEU A 612 5.38 -6.67 -12.33
N MET A 613 5.10 -7.89 -12.78
CA MET A 613 5.22 -9.13 -12.04
C MET A 613 6.35 -9.99 -12.64
N VAL A 614 7.13 -10.61 -11.77
CA VAL A 614 8.20 -11.55 -12.14
C VAL A 614 7.83 -12.90 -11.59
N ASP A 615 7.88 -13.93 -12.42
CA ASP A 615 7.63 -15.32 -12.08
C ASP A 615 8.89 -16.14 -12.34
N ALA A 616 9.35 -16.94 -11.39
CA ALA A 616 10.52 -17.79 -11.55
C ALA A 616 10.20 -19.16 -10.99
N GLN A 617 10.46 -20.20 -11.78
CA GLN A 617 10.33 -21.58 -11.32
C GLN A 617 11.39 -21.92 -10.27
N ILE A 618 11.00 -22.31 -9.06
CA ILE A 618 11.99 -22.52 -7.98
C ILE A 618 12.31 -23.98 -7.73
N LEU A 619 13.58 -24.22 -7.40
CA LEU A 619 14.08 -25.41 -6.72
C LEU A 619 13.83 -25.29 -5.19
N PRO A 620 13.10 -26.22 -4.54
CA PRO A 620 12.50 -26.09 -3.19
C PRO A 620 13.37 -25.63 -1.99
N ASP A 621 14.69 -25.48 -2.14
CA ASP A 621 15.64 -25.48 -1.02
C ASP A 621 16.41 -24.15 -0.78
N THR A 622 16.11 -23.04 -1.48
CA THR A 622 16.93 -21.79 -1.40
C THR A 622 16.08 -20.51 -1.30
N LEU A 623 15.33 -20.32 -0.19
CA LEU A 623 14.16 -19.42 -0.21
C LEU A 623 14.37 -18.01 0.39
N ASP A 624 15.28 -17.83 1.36
CA ASP A 624 15.21 -16.66 2.25
C ASP A 624 15.68 -15.32 1.60
N CYS A 625 16.18 -15.30 0.35
CA CYS A 625 16.94 -14.15 -0.20
C CYS A 625 16.56 -13.70 -1.61
N ASN A 626 15.43 -14.18 -2.10
CA ASN A 626 14.98 -13.87 -3.45
C ASN A 626 14.27 -12.51 -3.47
N ARG A 627 14.61 -11.63 -4.41
CA ARG A 627 14.10 -10.26 -4.49
C ARG A 627 13.89 -9.84 -5.93
N VAL A 628 12.96 -8.90 -6.12
CA VAL A 628 12.75 -8.23 -7.40
C VAL A 628 12.88 -6.75 -7.14
N MET A 629 13.89 -6.11 -7.74
CA MET A 629 14.05 -4.67 -7.67
C MET A 629 13.51 -4.04 -8.96
N LEU A 630 12.72 -2.99 -8.80
CA LEU A 630 12.08 -2.24 -9.87
C LEU A 630 12.55 -0.79 -9.84
N MET A 631 12.89 -0.25 -11.00
CA MET A 631 13.22 1.17 -11.14
C MET A 631 12.98 1.63 -12.59
N PRO A 632 12.79 2.94 -12.85
CA PRO A 632 12.75 3.46 -14.20
C PRO A 632 14.06 3.17 -14.94
N ALA A 633 13.94 2.76 -16.19
CA ALA A 633 15.07 2.44 -17.04
C ALA A 633 16.00 3.65 -17.18
N ALA A 634 17.29 3.45 -16.92
CA ALA A 634 18.28 4.52 -17.02
C ALA A 634 19.41 4.21 -18.01
N ASN A 635 19.29 3.15 -18.79
CA ASN A 635 20.27 2.79 -19.82
C ASN A 635 19.93 3.47 -21.15
N GLY A 636 20.78 4.41 -21.57
CA GLY A 636 20.66 5.13 -22.85
C GLY A 636 20.70 4.23 -24.08
N ASN A 637 21.32 3.04 -24.01
CA ASN A 637 21.32 2.08 -25.11
C ASN A 637 19.96 1.39 -25.26
N ALA A 638 19.29 1.11 -24.15
CA ALA A 638 17.94 0.53 -24.15
C ALA A 638 16.95 1.46 -24.89
N LEU A 639 17.19 2.78 -24.82
CA LEU A 639 16.42 3.80 -25.54
C LEU A 639 16.61 3.78 -27.08
N THR A 640 17.62 3.07 -27.61
CA THR A 640 17.99 3.11 -29.05
C THR A 640 17.39 1.98 -29.89
N LEU A 641 16.79 0.97 -29.26
CA LEU A 641 16.42 -0.29 -29.92
C LEU A 641 14.99 -0.33 -30.46
N LEU A 642 14.29 0.79 -30.40
CA LEU A 642 12.85 0.87 -30.64
C LEU A 642 12.49 1.37 -32.04
N ASP A 643 13.25 0.99 -33.08
CA ASP A 643 12.90 1.42 -34.44
C ASP A 643 11.52 0.89 -34.87
N GLY A 644 10.61 1.82 -35.16
CA GLY A 644 9.21 1.53 -35.46
C GLY A 644 8.33 1.27 -34.23
N PHE A 645 8.80 1.55 -33.01
CA PHE A 645 8.08 1.30 -31.77
C PHE A 645 8.02 2.53 -30.84
N ALA A 646 6.88 2.75 -30.18
CA ALA A 646 6.69 3.81 -29.19
C ALA A 646 6.29 3.24 -27.82
N PRO A 647 6.94 3.63 -26.71
CA PRO A 647 6.56 3.20 -25.36
C PRO A 647 5.18 3.74 -24.98
N VAL A 648 4.41 2.87 -24.33
CA VAL A 648 3.06 3.20 -23.83
C VAL A 648 2.99 3.24 -22.30
N ALA A 649 4.11 2.92 -21.65
CA ALA A 649 4.31 2.90 -20.21
C ALA A 649 5.76 3.29 -19.92
N VAL A 650 6.06 3.56 -18.66
CA VAL A 650 7.43 3.77 -18.17
C VAL A 650 8.26 2.53 -18.43
N PRO A 651 9.36 2.62 -19.18
CA PRO A 651 10.28 1.49 -19.30
C PRO A 651 10.98 1.23 -17.97
N MET A 652 11.12 -0.04 -17.63
CA MET A 652 11.57 -0.48 -16.31
C MET A 652 12.88 -1.26 -16.41
N ASP A 653 13.85 -0.91 -15.55
CA ASP A 653 14.96 -1.79 -15.19
C ASP A 653 14.48 -2.75 -14.09
N VAL A 654 14.79 -4.03 -14.26
CA VAL A 654 14.29 -5.11 -13.40
C VAL A 654 15.43 -6.02 -13.03
N ASP A 655 15.72 -6.06 -11.73
CA ASP A 655 16.76 -6.93 -11.19
C ASP A 655 16.13 -8.04 -10.38
N VAL A 656 16.32 -9.28 -10.84
CA VAL A 656 15.83 -10.49 -10.16
C VAL A 656 16.99 -11.11 -9.41
N VAL A 657 16.98 -10.99 -8.09
CA VAL A 657 17.96 -11.63 -7.21
C VAL A 657 17.43 -12.98 -6.80
N MET A 658 18.14 -14.05 -7.16
CA MET A 658 17.81 -15.42 -6.77
C MET A 658 18.87 -16.00 -5.82
N ALA A 659 18.45 -16.66 -4.74
CA ALA A 659 19.38 -17.29 -3.81
C ALA A 659 20.01 -18.55 -4.43
N ASN A 660 21.31 -18.75 -4.22
CA ASN A 660 22.02 -19.95 -4.69
C ASN A 660 22.70 -20.67 -3.51
N GLY A 661 21.99 -21.66 -2.95
CA GLY A 661 22.47 -22.45 -1.81
C GLY A 661 22.29 -21.76 -0.45
N ALA A 662 23.00 -22.26 0.57
CA ALA A 662 22.83 -21.84 1.97
C ALA A 662 23.40 -20.46 2.32
N ASN A 663 24.20 -19.86 1.42
CA ASN A 663 24.82 -18.56 1.64
C ASN A 663 24.29 -17.58 0.61
N CYS A 664 23.34 -16.76 1.03
CA CYS A 664 22.83 -15.63 0.27
C CYS A 664 23.88 -14.55 0.15
N THR A 665 24.89 -14.79 -0.67
CA THR A 665 25.81 -13.76 -1.11
C THR A 665 25.60 -13.69 -2.61
N SER A 666 25.04 -12.59 -3.10
CA SER A 666 25.15 -12.30 -4.53
C SER A 666 26.64 -12.17 -4.83
N GLU A 667 27.24 -13.21 -5.43
CA GLU A 667 28.32 -12.95 -6.37
C GLU A 667 27.77 -11.95 -7.40
N GLU A 668 28.56 -10.96 -7.79
CA GLU A 668 28.19 -9.81 -8.64
C GLU A 668 27.02 -10.15 -9.58
N ALA A 669 25.89 -9.45 -9.38
CA ALA A 669 24.72 -9.54 -10.25
C ALA A 669 25.19 -9.42 -11.71
N GLY A 670 24.98 -10.48 -12.50
CA GLY A 670 25.45 -10.57 -13.89
C GLY A 670 26.37 -11.75 -14.22
N THR A 671 26.90 -12.49 -13.23
CA THR A 671 27.88 -13.56 -13.50
C THR A 671 27.32 -15.00 -13.54
N ARG A 672 26.08 -15.24 -13.12
CA ARG A 672 25.49 -16.60 -13.10
C ARG A 672 24.13 -16.70 -13.77
N GLU A 673 23.93 -17.81 -14.48
CA GLU A 673 22.66 -18.26 -15.03
C GLU A 673 21.61 -18.39 -13.91
N ILE A 674 20.40 -17.87 -14.14
CA ILE A 674 19.26 -18.21 -13.28
C ILE A 674 18.92 -19.68 -13.56
N PRO A 675 18.92 -20.56 -12.54
CA PRO A 675 18.81 -22.01 -12.74
C PRO A 675 17.45 -22.47 -13.29
N ALA A 676 16.52 -21.54 -13.52
CA ALA A 676 15.17 -21.82 -13.96
C ALA A 676 14.62 -20.70 -14.86
N PRO A 677 13.58 -21.01 -15.66
CA PRO A 677 12.88 -20.00 -16.42
C PRO A 677 12.31 -18.91 -15.51
N VAL A 678 12.54 -17.66 -15.93
CA VAL A 678 11.83 -16.49 -15.41
C VAL A 678 10.84 -16.05 -16.48
N SER A 679 9.60 -15.81 -16.08
CA SER A 679 8.56 -15.12 -16.84
C SER A 679 8.29 -13.75 -16.28
N PHE A 680 8.01 -12.80 -17.17
CA PHE A 680 7.62 -11.45 -16.82
C PHE A 680 6.19 -11.21 -17.29
N SER A 681 5.37 -10.64 -16.42
CA SER A 681 4.00 -10.26 -16.72
C SER A 681 3.86 -8.76 -16.46
N LEU A 682 3.58 -8.01 -17.51
CA LEU A 682 3.42 -6.56 -17.44
C LEU A 682 1.94 -6.20 -17.35
N ALA A 683 1.66 -5.21 -16.51
CA ALA A 683 0.37 -4.54 -16.43
C ALA A 683 0.39 -3.30 -17.32
N TYR A 684 -0.73 -3.03 -17.98
CA TYR A 684 -0.97 -1.73 -18.59
C TYR A 684 -2.45 -1.40 -18.46
N ASN A 685 -2.74 -0.11 -18.39
CA ASN A 685 -4.10 0.39 -18.32
C ASN A 685 -4.62 0.72 -19.72
N LEU A 686 -5.87 0.32 -19.99
CA LEU A 686 -6.57 0.66 -21.23
C LEU A 686 -6.81 2.16 -21.39
N SER A 687 -7.04 2.90 -20.31
CA SER A 687 -7.18 4.36 -20.38
C SER A 687 -5.88 4.99 -20.88
N ASP A 688 -4.73 4.56 -20.35
CA ASP A 688 -3.43 5.07 -20.77
C ASP A 688 -3.20 4.81 -22.27
N LEU A 689 -3.53 3.60 -22.75
CA LEU A 689 -3.50 3.30 -24.19
C LEU A 689 -4.44 4.19 -24.99
N SER A 690 -5.65 4.45 -24.48
CA SER A 690 -6.65 5.27 -25.16
C SER A 690 -6.22 6.74 -25.25
N GLU A 691 -5.56 7.26 -24.22
CA GLU A 691 -5.01 8.62 -24.18
C GLU A 691 -3.95 8.83 -25.26
N VAL A 692 -3.11 7.81 -25.49
CA VAL A 692 -2.12 7.82 -26.57
C VAL A 692 -2.68 7.32 -27.92
N GLY A 693 -3.98 7.02 -27.99
CA GLY A 693 -4.66 6.61 -29.23
C GLY A 693 -4.27 5.21 -29.73
N ILE A 694 -3.75 4.35 -28.87
CA ILE A 694 -3.24 3.02 -29.20
C ILE A 694 -4.30 1.96 -28.95
N ARG A 695 -4.45 1.06 -29.92
CA ARG A 695 -5.25 -0.16 -29.71
C ARG A 695 -4.37 -1.18 -29.00
N SER A 696 -4.88 -1.82 -27.96
CA SER A 696 -4.19 -2.92 -27.27
C SER A 696 -3.72 -4.03 -28.22
N SER A 697 -4.39 -4.17 -29.37
CA SER A 697 -4.03 -5.09 -30.44
C SER A 697 -2.68 -4.79 -31.12
N LEU A 698 -2.06 -3.67 -30.84
CA LEU A 698 -0.80 -3.24 -31.42
C LEU A 698 0.36 -3.36 -30.42
N LEU A 699 0.09 -3.82 -29.20
CA LEU A 699 1.10 -3.94 -28.17
C LEU A 699 2.07 -5.08 -28.45
N SER A 700 3.35 -4.80 -28.25
CA SER A 700 4.45 -5.75 -28.26
C SER A 700 5.27 -5.55 -26.99
N ILE A 701 5.67 -6.65 -26.35
CA ILE A 701 6.63 -6.61 -25.25
C ILE A 701 8.02 -6.84 -25.87
N LEU A 702 8.92 -5.87 -25.71
CA LEU A 702 10.32 -6.07 -26.04
C LEU A 702 11.12 -6.21 -24.75
N GLN A 703 11.82 -7.33 -24.62
CA GLN A 703 12.84 -7.52 -23.61
C GLN A 703 14.20 -7.22 -24.24
N TRP A 704 15.01 -6.41 -23.55
CA TRP A 704 16.41 -6.24 -23.90
C TRP A 704 17.31 -6.75 -22.77
N GLN A 705 18.29 -7.58 -23.16
CA GLN A 705 19.27 -8.14 -22.25
C GLN A 705 20.66 -7.91 -22.85
N GLN A 706 21.51 -7.10 -22.21
CA GLN A 706 22.90 -6.96 -22.62
C GLN A 706 23.75 -8.03 -21.92
N SER A 707 23.72 -9.28 -22.41
CA SER A 707 24.73 -10.25 -21.97
C SER A 707 25.97 -10.18 -22.87
N ALA A 708 27.05 -9.56 -22.36
CA ALA A 708 28.38 -9.77 -22.89
C ALA A 708 28.94 -11.07 -22.31
N LEU A 709 28.82 -12.18 -23.04
CA LEU A 709 29.46 -13.44 -22.65
C LEU A 709 30.97 -13.35 -22.94
N LEU A 710 31.80 -13.29 -21.89
CA LEU A 710 33.25 -13.36 -22.02
C LEU A 710 33.68 -14.82 -22.25
N ILE A 711 33.64 -15.28 -23.50
CA ILE A 711 34.41 -16.47 -23.91
C ILE A 711 35.84 -15.99 -24.17
N GLU A 712 36.84 -16.57 -23.52
CA GLU A 712 38.26 -16.33 -23.82
C GLU A 712 38.51 -16.37 -25.35
N GLY A 713 38.56 -15.21 -26.00
CA GLY A 713 38.80 -15.11 -27.44
C GLY A 713 37.96 -14.15 -28.28
N GLY A 714 37.10 -13.29 -27.73
CA GLY A 714 36.53 -12.16 -28.47
C GLY A 714 35.09 -11.79 -28.10
N TRP A 715 34.76 -10.51 -28.20
CA TRP A 715 33.43 -9.95 -27.95
C TRP A 715 32.44 -10.42 -29.01
N ILE A 716 31.37 -11.12 -28.61
CA ILE A 716 30.17 -11.33 -29.43
C ILE A 716 28.98 -10.84 -28.60
N PRO A 717 28.29 -9.75 -29.00
CA PRO A 717 27.04 -9.36 -28.36
C PRO A 717 25.96 -10.40 -28.71
N ILE A 718 25.40 -11.06 -27.70
CA ILE A 718 24.22 -11.92 -27.87
C ILE A 718 22.99 -11.02 -27.75
N GLY A 719 22.53 -10.46 -28.88
CA GLY A 719 21.22 -9.82 -28.95
C GLY A 719 20.15 -10.87 -29.22
N ALA A 720 19.53 -11.42 -28.17
CA ALA A 720 18.31 -12.20 -28.33
C ALA A 720 17.11 -11.25 -28.19
N ILE A 721 16.52 -10.87 -29.32
CA ILE A 721 15.20 -10.24 -29.38
C ILE A 721 14.20 -11.37 -29.62
N GLU A 722 13.44 -11.77 -28.60
CA GLU A 722 12.30 -12.66 -28.80
C GLU A 722 11.04 -11.81 -28.96
N LEU A 723 10.64 -11.58 -30.21
CA LEU A 723 9.38 -10.92 -30.56
C LEU A 723 8.22 -11.91 -30.37
N ALA A 724 7.56 -11.86 -29.22
CA ALA A 724 6.27 -12.53 -29.05
C ALA A 724 5.17 -11.69 -29.71
N LYS A 725 4.63 -12.16 -30.84
CA LYS A 725 3.51 -11.53 -31.53
C LYS A 725 2.31 -12.47 -31.53
N GLU A 726 1.30 -12.19 -30.73
CA GLU A 726 -0.04 -12.74 -30.97
C GLU A 726 -1.13 -11.87 -30.34
N VAL A 727 -2.09 -11.45 -31.17
CA VAL A 727 -3.20 -10.59 -30.80
C VAL A 727 -4.46 -11.07 -31.51
N VAL A 728 -5.55 -11.24 -30.76
CA VAL A 728 -6.90 -11.50 -31.29
C VAL A 728 -7.90 -10.60 -30.55
N GLY A 729 -8.76 -9.87 -31.29
CA GLY A 729 -9.60 -8.79 -30.73
C GLY A 729 -11.07 -9.13 -30.45
N ALA A 730 -11.72 -8.32 -29.59
CA ALA A 730 -12.96 -7.54 -29.83
C ALA A 730 -13.65 -7.08 -28.51
N GLU A 731 -14.09 -5.81 -28.52
CA GLU A 731 -15.11 -5.08 -27.72
C GLU A 731 -15.46 -5.49 -26.27
N GLN A 732 -15.22 -4.55 -25.34
CA GLN A 732 -15.67 -4.49 -23.94
C GLN A 732 -15.45 -5.75 -23.09
N GLN A 733 -14.39 -6.50 -23.39
CA GLN A 733 -13.90 -7.56 -22.53
C GLN A 733 -12.40 -7.36 -22.31
N GLU A 734 -12.03 -7.45 -21.04
CA GLU A 734 -10.68 -7.52 -20.51
C GLU A 734 -9.79 -8.38 -21.40
N ILE A 735 -8.63 -7.84 -21.79
CA ILE A 735 -7.83 -8.35 -22.90
C ILE A 735 -7.19 -9.69 -22.52
N ARG A 736 -7.43 -10.70 -23.36
CA ARG A 736 -6.80 -12.04 -23.36
C ARG A 736 -5.26 -11.99 -23.45
N PRO A 737 -4.47 -12.41 -22.44
CA PRO A 737 -3.05 -12.65 -22.60
C PRO A 737 -2.70 -14.03 -23.20
N SER A 738 -1.67 -14.04 -24.06
CA SER A 738 -0.95 -15.24 -24.54
C SER A 738 0.06 -15.71 -23.46
N PRO A 739 0.66 -16.92 -23.55
CA PRO A 739 1.61 -17.41 -22.55
C PRO A 739 2.77 -16.43 -22.38
N GLY A 740 3.12 -16.09 -21.13
CA GLY A 740 4.22 -15.18 -20.81
C GLY A 740 5.54 -15.56 -21.49
N ILE A 741 6.42 -14.57 -21.67
CA ILE A 741 7.77 -14.78 -22.21
C ILE A 741 8.52 -15.71 -21.25
N ARG A 742 8.90 -16.90 -21.70
CA ARG A 742 9.65 -17.89 -20.90
C ARG A 742 11.12 -17.82 -21.29
N ILE A 743 11.96 -17.37 -20.38
CA ILE A 743 13.41 -17.27 -20.65
C ILE A 743 14.07 -18.63 -20.37
N ALA A 744 14.90 -19.11 -21.28
CA ALA A 744 15.62 -20.37 -21.09
C ALA A 744 16.68 -20.23 -19.96
N PRO A 745 16.90 -21.27 -19.13
CA PRO A 745 17.74 -21.23 -17.92
C PRO A 745 19.26 -21.12 -18.16
N THR A 746 19.73 -20.73 -19.35
CA THR A 746 21.15 -20.75 -19.74
C THR A 746 21.79 -19.36 -19.86
N THR A 747 21.26 -18.33 -19.20
CA THR A 747 21.79 -16.96 -19.30
C THR A 747 21.67 -16.19 -17.99
N PRO A 748 22.71 -15.46 -17.54
CA PRO A 748 22.61 -14.53 -16.41
C PRO A 748 21.61 -13.42 -16.70
N LEU A 749 20.63 -13.23 -15.82
CA LEU A 749 19.49 -12.33 -16.06
C LEU A 749 19.71 -11.01 -15.31
N GLN A 750 20.36 -10.07 -15.98
CA GLN A 750 20.21 -8.63 -15.74
C GLN A 750 19.46 -8.10 -16.97
N THR A 751 18.24 -7.63 -16.77
CA THR A 751 17.44 -7.04 -17.86
C THR A 751 17.57 -5.53 -17.80
N ASP A 752 18.31 -4.97 -18.75
CA ASP A 752 18.57 -3.54 -18.88
C ASP A 752 17.36 -2.75 -19.47
N GLY A 753 16.16 -3.35 -19.41
CA GLY A 753 14.92 -2.74 -19.88
C GLY A 753 13.86 -3.76 -20.29
N ILE A 754 12.66 -3.61 -19.73
CA ILE A 754 11.42 -4.19 -20.25
C ILE A 754 10.54 -3.07 -20.82
N PHE A 755 10.10 -3.23 -22.06
CA PHE A 755 9.31 -2.24 -22.80
C PHE A 755 7.94 -2.77 -23.20
N ILE A 756 6.89 -1.96 -23.01
CA ILE A 756 5.58 -2.16 -23.65
C ILE A 756 5.48 -1.13 -24.78
N LEU A 757 5.29 -1.60 -26.01
CA LEU A 757 5.42 -0.78 -27.21
C LEU A 757 4.25 -0.94 -28.17
N THR A 758 3.95 0.09 -28.95
CA THR A 758 3.10 0.00 -30.14
C THR A 758 3.91 0.11 -31.42
N THR A 759 3.44 -0.46 -32.53
CA THR A 759 4.04 -0.24 -33.85
C THR A 759 3.68 1.14 -34.42
N SER A 760 4.61 1.78 -35.13
CA SER A 760 4.45 3.12 -35.74
C SER A 760 3.54 3.15 -36.98
N GLU A 761 3.14 2.01 -37.54
CA GLU A 761 2.13 1.93 -38.61
C GLU A 761 0.72 1.98 -37.98
N GLN A 762 0.19 3.19 -37.77
CA GLN A 762 -1.26 3.43 -37.63
C GLN A 762 -1.95 3.48 -38.99
#